data_AF-A0AAJ7REW3-F1
#
_entry.id   AF-A0AAJ7REW3-F1
#
_cell.length_a   1.000
_cell.length_b   1.000
_cell.length_c   1.000
_cell.angle_alpha   90.00
_cell.angle_beta   90.00
_cell.angle_gamma   90.00
#
_symmetry.space_group_name_H-M   'P 1'
#
loop_
_entity.id
_entity.type
_entity.pdbx_description
1 polymer ?
#
loop_
_entity_poly.entity_id
_entity_poly.type
_entity_poly.pdbx_seq_one_letter_code
_entity_poly.pdbx_strand_id
1 'polypeptide(L)'
;MTVRVTFLLFGLVFLVGSAKSEPAPRRSRPTAIYSNEFALYVPDGPSAATSIAEKHGFDNHGQIGSLKNYYLFSHKHIHKRSLSTSDHHHTLLENETQNGGAKDGFDMNLGPAWQKGYTGKGVVVSILDDGIQTNHPDLALNYDHEASTDINDNDDDPMPRDNGDNKHGTRCAGEVAAVAFNQYCGVGVAYNSSIGGVRMLDGPVNDAVEARALGLNPDHIDIYSASWGPEDDGKTVDGPGPLARRAFIYGVTSGRKGKGSIFVWASGNGGRHTDSCNCDGYTNSIFTLSISSATQGGYKPWYLEECSSTLASTYSSGTPGNDKSVATVDMDAKLRPDRICTVEHTGTSASAPLAAGIAALALEANPSLTWRDMQYLVVLTSRSSPLEKEPGWILNGVKRKISHKFGYGLMDAGAMVSLAEQWTNVPPQHICKSQEINEERSIDPTYGYTLSVYMDVSGCAGTLNEVRFLEHVQCKVSLRFFPRGNLRLLLTSPMGTTSTLLFERPRDVLSSNFDDWPFLSVHFWGEKADGRWTLQVINAGNRHVNSPGILKKWQLIFYGTATNPIRIRTQQFSPVQPHAFSAPISQIPLSSEGIIDPEFSGPSPFQNYQGPFTGAASNVQASVATLDGSSAPLMTNQLPEDAANVLTGSLDPAKRILHDCDPQCDLQGCYGKGPTQCVACKAYRLDNMCVSRCPPRSFPNQGGVCWPCHESCETCAGAGQDSCLSCAPAHLRVTDLAVCLQQCLEGYYENIENNTCVPCEANCASCQDRPDRCTSCEHHLVMHENKCYAACPLYTYETQDYNCAPCHSTCETCNGTSDNQCISCRPGLFSLDGSCRSSCPAGYSADKKRRECVPCPPGCATCATSSCTSCIEGWSLNKKGLCAPETRARCDSSEYFEDGHCRPCHSTCETCAGPTEEFCISCQSPLLLQGRKCVAQCGDGFYSVVRSSRPICAPCLHTCKTCVSRLNCTTCQEGLQLQSGECRSSCAQGYYSDRGQCAKCYLSCKTCSGPRRDQCVTCPKGWQLAAGECHPECPEGFFNSTFGCQKCHHYCRTCKGEGPLECTSCPAHSMLEGGLCMECLGAQYYDPLTQLCKDCHADCRRCSGPGKFSCTACTLPLHLDKLNNQCVPCCAGAEKSSESEECCLCDPETGGCRNSSPAGKRRVPGTEFSPEEMIPEVTQIFARREDSAYVAVTTATALAVAICFASIALFAAIFVALQAMSRRKEATMGYKQLALRVEPVDEFEADDTTQLMT
;
A
#
# COMPACT_ATOMS: atom_id res chain seq x y z
N MET A 1 18.31 59.91 46.79
CA MET A 1 19.67 59.39 47.08
C MET A 1 19.97 58.27 46.10
N THR A 2 21.11 58.19 45.40
CA THR A 2 22.19 59.18 45.17
C THR A 2 22.95 58.78 43.89
N VAL A 3 23.29 59.75 43.02
CA VAL A 3 24.39 59.82 42.01
C VAL A 3 24.73 58.55 41.17
N ARG A 4 24.60 58.50 39.84
CA ARG A 4 25.23 59.26 38.71
C ARG A 4 26.69 58.89 38.36
N VAL A 5 26.97 58.93 37.04
CA VAL A 5 28.26 59.29 36.38
C VAL A 5 29.37 58.23 36.42
N THR A 6 30.10 57.84 35.36
CA THR A 6 30.45 58.51 34.08
C THR A 6 31.50 57.68 33.29
N PHE A 7 32.63 58.28 32.88
CA PHE A 7 33.18 58.11 31.52
C PHE A 7 34.73 58.02 31.45
N LEU A 8 35.28 58.07 30.21
CA LEU A 8 36.70 58.22 29.79
C LEU A 8 37.58 56.94 29.70
N LEU A 9 38.61 56.83 28.83
CA LEU A 9 38.84 57.26 27.42
C LEU A 9 40.25 56.81 26.92
N PHE A 10 40.53 56.94 25.61
CA PHE A 10 41.83 56.83 24.89
C PHE A 10 42.50 55.44 24.77
N GLY A 11 43.28 55.14 23.71
CA GLY A 11 43.50 55.89 22.45
C GLY A 11 44.73 55.45 21.61
N LEU A 12 44.81 55.96 20.36
CA LEU A 12 45.88 55.86 19.32
C LEU A 12 46.12 54.46 18.67
N VAL A 13 46.42 54.23 17.37
CA VAL A 13 46.81 54.98 16.12
C VAL A 13 48.27 54.79 15.68
N PHE A 14 48.50 54.37 14.41
CA PHE A 14 49.60 54.62 13.40
C PHE A 14 49.44 53.55 12.28
N LEU A 15 49.24 53.76 10.95
CA LEU A 15 49.90 54.55 9.87
C LEU A 15 51.21 53.90 9.34
N VAL A 16 51.55 53.81 8.03
CA VAL A 16 50.98 54.39 6.78
C VAL A 16 51.39 53.61 5.49
N GLY A 17 50.70 53.80 4.34
CA GLY A 17 51.16 53.49 2.95
C GLY A 17 50.42 52.34 2.21
N SER A 18 50.15 52.35 0.89
CA SER A 18 50.37 53.33 -0.20
C SER A 18 49.29 53.18 -1.31
N ALA A 19 49.15 54.15 -2.24
CA ALA A 19 47.92 54.34 -3.03
C ALA A 19 48.07 54.40 -4.57
N LYS A 20 46.95 54.27 -5.32
CA LYS A 20 46.66 55.03 -6.57
C LYS A 20 45.20 54.96 -7.09
N SER A 21 44.88 55.92 -7.97
CA SER A 21 43.72 56.08 -8.89
C SER A 21 42.30 56.32 -8.34
N GLU A 22 41.84 57.57 -8.55
CA GLU A 22 40.45 58.01 -8.84
C GLU A 22 40.14 57.87 -10.36
N PRO A 23 38.91 58.08 -10.92
CA PRO A 23 37.87 59.03 -10.46
C PRO A 23 36.37 58.65 -10.66
N ALA A 24 35.51 59.64 -10.35
CA ALA A 24 34.15 59.94 -10.87
C ALA A 24 33.01 59.96 -9.82
N PRO A 25 32.18 61.02 -9.77
CA PRO A 25 31.16 61.19 -8.72
C PRO A 25 29.86 60.41 -9.02
N ARG A 26 29.35 59.69 -8.02
CA ARG A 26 28.01 59.10 -8.06
C ARG A 26 26.95 60.11 -7.61
N ARG A 27 25.83 60.20 -8.35
CA ARG A 27 24.59 60.81 -7.82
C ARG A 27 24.10 60.01 -6.61
N SER A 28 23.71 60.68 -5.54
CA SER A 28 23.04 60.05 -4.40
C SER A 28 21.65 59.53 -4.80
N ARG A 29 21.30 58.33 -4.33
CA ARG A 29 19.90 57.90 -4.25
C ARG A 29 19.23 58.60 -3.06
N PRO A 30 17.91 58.86 -3.09
CA PRO A 30 17.18 59.25 -1.89
C PRO A 30 17.27 58.12 -0.85
N THR A 31 17.43 58.49 0.43
CA THR A 31 17.28 57.56 1.55
C THR A 31 15.84 57.09 1.66
N ALA A 32 15.65 55.78 1.88
CA ALA A 32 14.32 55.24 2.20
C ALA A 32 13.77 55.87 3.49
N ILE A 33 12.46 56.11 3.51
CA ILE A 33 11.75 56.65 4.67
C ILE A 33 10.70 55.60 5.07
N TYR A 34 10.85 55.04 6.26
CA TYR A 34 9.96 54.02 6.80
C TYR A 34 8.85 54.67 7.62
N SER A 35 7.63 54.15 7.50
CA SER A 35 6.46 54.55 8.29
C SER A 35 6.44 53.83 9.65
N ASN A 36 5.59 54.30 10.57
CA ASN A 36 5.15 53.53 11.73
C ASN A 36 3.89 52.69 11.45
N GLU A 37 3.44 52.70 10.19
CA GLU A 37 2.23 52.10 9.65
C GLU A 37 2.63 50.96 8.68
N PHE A 38 1.96 49.81 8.78
CA PHE A 38 2.30 48.54 8.16
C PHE A 38 1.05 47.94 7.49
N ALA A 39 1.14 47.51 6.23
CA ALA A 39 0.08 46.76 5.58
C ALA A 39 0.30 45.25 5.79
N LEU A 40 -0.62 44.59 6.51
CA LEU A 40 -0.56 43.16 6.81
C LEU A 40 -1.71 42.43 6.09
N TYR A 41 -1.42 41.30 5.46
CA TYR A 41 -2.45 40.38 4.97
C TYR A 41 -2.87 39.44 6.10
N VAL A 42 -4.18 39.35 6.39
CA VAL A 42 -4.72 38.44 7.40
C VAL A 42 -5.94 37.72 6.80
N PRO A 43 -5.77 36.50 6.27
CA PRO A 43 -6.84 35.80 5.53
C PRO A 43 -8.07 35.51 6.41
N ASP A 44 -7.85 35.30 7.70
CA ASP A 44 -8.87 35.01 8.72
C ASP A 44 -9.76 36.22 9.10
N GLY A 45 -9.53 37.38 8.47
CA GLY A 45 -10.44 38.51 8.53
C GLY A 45 -10.27 39.44 9.75
N PRO A 46 -11.26 40.34 10.01
CA PRO A 46 -11.07 41.48 10.92
C PRO A 46 -10.81 41.11 12.38
N SER A 47 -11.38 40.00 12.86
CA SER A 47 -11.22 39.54 14.23
C SER A 47 -9.81 39.00 14.49
N ALA A 48 -9.27 38.20 13.57
CA ALA A 48 -7.88 37.75 13.62
C ALA A 48 -6.91 38.94 13.51
N ALA A 49 -7.17 39.88 12.58
CA ALA A 49 -6.34 41.07 12.43
C ALA A 49 -6.26 41.90 13.72
N THR A 50 -7.39 42.10 14.41
CA THR A 50 -7.39 42.76 15.73
C THR A 50 -6.61 41.95 16.78
N SER A 51 -6.77 40.62 16.81
CA SER A 51 -6.03 39.76 17.75
C SER A 51 -4.52 39.77 17.51
N ILE A 52 -4.04 39.80 16.26
CA ILE A 52 -2.60 39.88 15.94
C ILE A 52 -2.06 41.27 16.34
N ALA A 53 -2.82 42.34 16.08
CA ALA A 53 -2.42 43.69 16.47
C ALA A 53 -2.28 43.82 17.99
N GLU A 54 -3.27 43.36 18.77
CA GLU A 54 -3.22 43.35 20.24
C GLU A 54 -2.07 42.49 20.78
N LYS A 55 -1.89 41.28 20.22
CA LYS A 55 -0.82 40.32 20.59
C LYS A 55 0.59 40.91 20.49
N HIS A 56 0.83 41.77 19.49
CA HIS A 56 2.15 42.37 19.23
C HIS A 56 2.23 43.88 19.50
N GLY A 57 1.22 44.49 20.13
CA GLY A 57 1.24 45.89 20.58
C GLY A 57 0.94 46.95 19.50
N PHE A 58 0.42 46.57 18.34
CA PHE A 58 0.01 47.47 17.26
C PHE A 58 -1.45 47.93 17.44
N ASP A 59 -1.78 49.09 16.86
CA ASP A 59 -3.17 49.51 16.61
C ASP A 59 -3.62 48.98 15.25
N ASN A 60 -4.73 48.24 15.18
CA ASN A 60 -5.41 47.89 13.93
C ASN A 60 -6.32 49.04 13.48
N HIS A 61 -6.01 49.69 12.36
CA HIS A 61 -6.86 50.75 11.76
C HIS A 61 -7.95 50.20 10.82
N GLY A 62 -8.07 48.88 10.71
CA GLY A 62 -9.04 48.20 9.85
C GLY A 62 -8.52 47.95 8.43
N GLN A 63 -9.43 47.53 7.55
CA GLN A 63 -9.10 47.08 6.20
C GLN A 63 -8.70 48.26 5.29
N ILE A 64 -7.70 48.05 4.44
CA ILE A 64 -7.16 49.05 3.50
C ILE A 64 -8.12 49.22 2.30
N GLY A 65 -9.22 49.92 2.54
CA GLY A 65 -10.26 50.18 1.54
C GLY A 65 -10.85 48.88 0.98
N SER A 66 -10.84 48.74 -0.35
CA SER A 66 -11.35 47.57 -1.07
C SER A 66 -10.40 46.37 -1.08
N LEU A 67 -9.19 46.46 -0.51
CA LEU A 67 -8.24 45.36 -0.44
C LEU A 67 -8.70 44.33 0.61
N LYS A 68 -9.54 43.39 0.19
CA LYS A 68 -10.07 42.32 1.04
C LYS A 68 -8.94 41.62 1.79
N ASN A 69 -9.08 41.49 3.11
CA ASN A 69 -8.12 40.86 4.01
C ASN A 69 -6.75 41.57 4.17
N TYR A 70 -6.55 42.79 3.65
CA TYR A 70 -5.38 43.61 3.98
C TYR A 70 -5.73 44.67 5.03
N TYR A 71 -5.00 44.69 6.15
CA TYR A 71 -5.25 45.57 7.30
C TYR A 71 -4.07 46.53 7.53
N LEU A 72 -4.37 47.75 7.95
CA LEU A 72 -3.35 48.74 8.29
C LEU A 72 -3.07 48.71 9.79
N PHE A 73 -1.91 48.18 10.19
CA PHE A 73 -1.45 48.23 11.58
C PHE A 73 -0.56 49.46 11.79
N SER A 74 -0.53 50.03 13.00
CA SER A 74 0.47 51.04 13.35
C SER A 74 1.07 50.81 14.73
N HIS A 75 2.39 50.97 14.89
CA HIS A 75 3.02 50.86 16.20
C HIS A 75 3.19 52.24 16.86
N LYS A 76 2.75 52.39 18.11
CA LYS A 76 2.81 53.66 18.86
C LYS A 76 4.23 54.14 19.17
N HIS A 77 5.21 53.23 19.16
CA HIS A 77 6.60 53.51 19.55
C HIS A 77 7.57 53.63 18.36
N ILE A 78 7.09 53.56 17.11
CA ILE A 78 7.89 53.83 15.91
C ILE A 78 7.59 55.26 15.44
N HIS A 79 8.61 56.00 15.00
CA HIS A 79 8.44 57.36 14.49
C HIS A 79 7.70 57.37 13.14
N LYS A 80 6.73 58.29 13.00
CA LYS A 80 5.84 58.38 11.81
C LYS A 80 6.57 58.57 10.47
N ARG A 81 7.83 59.04 10.50
CA ARG A 81 8.80 58.92 9.42
C ARG A 81 10.17 58.63 10.02
N SER A 82 10.73 57.46 9.73
CA SER A 82 12.03 57.00 10.21
C SER A 82 13.04 56.85 9.07
N LEU A 83 14.32 57.14 9.34
CA LEU A 83 15.44 56.87 8.43
C LEU A 83 16.14 55.52 8.71
N SER A 84 15.83 54.90 9.86
CA SER A 84 16.21 53.52 10.18
C SER A 84 15.02 52.60 10.05
N THR A 85 15.26 51.37 9.60
CA THR A 85 14.28 50.28 9.68
C THR A 85 13.93 49.96 11.14
N SER A 86 12.86 49.19 11.35
CA SER A 86 12.51 48.65 12.66
C SER A 86 12.43 47.13 12.57
N ASP A 87 13.60 46.53 12.33
CA ASP A 87 13.74 45.12 11.92
C ASP A 87 13.00 44.18 12.86
N HIS A 88 13.14 44.38 14.18
CA HIS A 88 12.42 43.63 15.21
C HIS A 88 10.90 43.54 15.00
N HIS A 89 10.25 44.66 14.66
CA HIS A 89 8.80 44.71 14.47
C HIS A 89 8.37 44.16 13.10
N HIS A 90 9.24 44.18 12.09
CA HIS A 90 9.00 43.47 10.82
C HIS A 90 9.11 41.95 11.06
N THR A 91 10.19 41.49 11.69
CA THR A 91 10.42 40.08 12.03
C THR A 91 9.29 39.48 12.88
N LEU A 92 8.68 40.26 13.79
CA LEU A 92 7.52 39.79 14.57
C LEU A 92 6.25 39.56 13.73
N LEU A 93 6.00 40.39 12.71
CA LEU A 93 4.84 40.23 11.81
C LEU A 93 5.10 39.21 10.70
N GLU A 94 6.35 39.07 10.24
CA GLU A 94 6.79 38.08 9.25
C GLU A 94 6.77 36.65 9.81
N ASN A 95 7.04 36.46 11.11
CA ASN A 95 7.02 35.15 11.77
C ASN A 95 5.69 34.84 12.48
N GLU A 96 4.60 35.54 12.16
CA GLU A 96 3.28 35.18 12.69
C GLU A 96 2.70 33.95 11.96
N THR A 97 2.21 32.99 12.73
CA THR A 97 1.70 31.69 12.26
C THR A 97 0.49 31.79 11.32
N GLN A 98 -0.25 32.90 11.35
CA GLN A 98 -1.36 33.18 10.42
C GLN A 98 -0.90 33.87 9.11
N ASN A 99 0.40 34.00 8.88
CA ASN A 99 1.00 34.79 7.79
C ASN A 99 2.08 34.03 6.97
N GLY A 100 2.39 32.76 7.27
CA GLY A 100 3.34 31.95 6.50
C GLY A 100 3.38 30.49 6.91
N GLY A 101 3.61 29.59 5.94
CA GLY A 101 3.65 28.13 6.14
C GLY A 101 4.98 27.60 6.67
N ALA A 102 5.61 26.67 5.94
CA ALA A 102 6.99 26.27 6.19
C ALA A 102 7.97 27.43 5.89
N LYS A 103 9.26 27.19 6.16
CA LYS A 103 10.29 28.24 6.11
C LYS A 103 10.36 28.88 4.72
N ASP A 104 10.50 30.20 4.70
CA ASP A 104 10.42 31.06 3.50
C ASP A 104 9.01 31.13 2.84
N GLY A 105 7.96 30.65 3.53
CA GLY A 105 6.56 30.80 3.11
C GLY A 105 6.01 29.68 2.22
N PHE A 106 6.68 28.54 2.14
CA PHE A 106 6.26 27.41 1.31
C PHE A 106 5.33 26.44 2.07
N ASP A 107 4.36 25.84 1.37
CA ASP A 107 3.46 24.81 1.90
C ASP A 107 3.07 23.82 0.78
N MET A 108 2.10 22.92 1.03
CA MET A 108 1.52 22.03 0.02
C MET A 108 0.33 22.66 -0.74
N ASN A 109 0.17 23.98 -0.63
CA ASN A 109 -0.83 24.80 -1.31
C ASN A 109 -2.29 24.34 -1.10
N LEU A 110 -2.64 23.97 0.14
CA LEU A 110 -3.99 23.49 0.50
C LEU A 110 -5.04 24.62 0.42
N GLY A 111 -4.63 25.85 0.78
CA GLY A 111 -5.52 27.01 0.83
C GLY A 111 -6.34 27.23 -0.45
N PRO A 112 -5.74 27.29 -1.65
CA PRO A 112 -6.48 27.42 -2.90
C PRO A 112 -7.40 26.24 -3.25
N ALA A 113 -7.12 25.02 -2.79
CA ALA A 113 -8.04 23.88 -2.96
C ALA A 113 -9.28 24.05 -2.07
N TRP A 114 -9.08 24.34 -0.78
CA TRP A 114 -10.16 24.62 0.17
C TRP A 114 -10.98 25.87 -0.23
N GLN A 115 -10.34 26.91 -0.77
CA GLN A 115 -11.03 28.11 -1.28
C GLN A 115 -11.90 27.85 -2.52
N LYS A 116 -11.62 26.80 -3.29
CA LYS A 116 -12.51 26.31 -4.36
C LYS A 116 -13.68 25.46 -3.84
N GLY A 117 -13.65 25.07 -2.56
CA GLY A 117 -14.69 24.27 -1.91
C GLY A 117 -14.37 22.78 -1.78
N TYR A 118 -13.25 22.30 -2.34
CA TYR A 118 -12.83 20.91 -2.22
C TYR A 118 -12.20 20.66 -0.86
N THR A 119 -12.64 19.61 -0.18
CA THR A 119 -12.39 19.31 1.23
C THR A 119 -12.28 17.80 1.52
N GLY A 120 -12.33 16.94 0.50
CA GLY A 120 -12.35 15.48 0.58
C GLY A 120 -13.75 14.86 0.49
N LYS A 121 -14.78 15.67 0.29
CA LYS A 121 -16.16 15.29 0.59
C LYS A 121 -16.66 14.16 -0.32
N GLY A 122 -17.02 13.04 0.31
CA GLY A 122 -17.54 11.86 -0.40
C GLY A 122 -16.45 11.02 -1.07
N VAL A 123 -15.19 11.22 -0.70
CA VAL A 123 -14.07 10.30 -0.96
C VAL A 123 -13.81 9.49 0.30
N VAL A 124 -13.53 8.19 0.14
CA VAL A 124 -13.28 7.27 1.26
C VAL A 124 -11.79 6.90 1.31
N VAL A 125 -11.14 7.12 2.45
CA VAL A 125 -9.73 6.78 2.68
C VAL A 125 -9.60 5.74 3.79
N SER A 126 -8.69 4.78 3.64
CA SER A 126 -8.34 3.78 4.65
C SER A 126 -6.86 3.83 4.99
N ILE A 127 -6.55 3.73 6.29
CA ILE A 127 -5.18 3.60 6.80
C ILE A 127 -4.87 2.13 7.10
N LEU A 128 -3.89 1.52 6.40
CA LEU A 128 -3.51 0.12 6.58
C LEU A 128 -2.33 0.01 7.55
N ASP A 129 -2.57 -0.22 8.84
CA ASP A 129 -1.57 0.05 9.90
C ASP A 129 -1.84 -0.68 11.25
N ASP A 130 -1.47 -0.08 12.39
CA ASP A 130 -1.66 -0.62 13.76
C ASP A 130 -3.08 -0.43 14.35
N GLY A 131 -3.94 0.31 13.64
CA GLY A 131 -5.34 0.55 13.97
C GLY A 131 -5.73 2.04 13.94
N ILE A 132 -7.01 2.34 14.17
CA ILE A 132 -7.54 3.71 14.22
C ILE A 132 -8.41 3.90 15.47
N GLN A 133 -8.13 4.92 16.27
CA GLN A 133 -8.95 5.24 17.44
C GLN A 133 -10.30 5.84 17.00
N THR A 134 -11.27 4.96 16.74
CA THR A 134 -12.60 5.28 16.20
C THR A 134 -13.37 6.32 17.03
N ASN A 135 -13.13 6.33 18.35
CA ASN A 135 -13.78 7.24 19.30
C ASN A 135 -13.04 8.57 19.55
N HIS A 136 -11.96 8.85 18.81
CA HIS A 136 -11.20 10.09 18.96
C HIS A 136 -12.05 11.31 18.55
N PRO A 137 -12.13 12.39 19.36
CA PRO A 137 -13.07 13.51 19.11
C PRO A 137 -12.83 14.25 17.80
N ASP A 138 -11.59 14.17 17.28
CA ASP A 138 -11.17 14.78 16.02
C ASP A 138 -11.28 13.83 14.81
N LEU A 139 -11.69 12.57 15.01
CA LEU A 139 -11.92 11.57 13.94
C LEU A 139 -13.37 11.07 13.88
N ALA A 140 -14.05 10.95 15.01
CA ALA A 140 -15.32 10.20 15.17
C ALA A 140 -16.52 10.73 14.36
N LEU A 141 -16.44 11.93 13.77
CA LEU A 141 -17.45 12.46 12.83
C LEU A 141 -17.22 11.96 11.38
N ASN A 142 -15.95 11.72 11.03
CA ASN A 142 -15.50 11.27 9.71
C ASN A 142 -15.24 9.76 9.67
N TYR A 143 -15.18 9.09 10.84
CA TYR A 143 -14.90 7.66 10.94
C TYR A 143 -15.91 6.81 10.16
N ASP A 144 -15.40 5.84 9.40
CA ASP A 144 -16.21 4.91 8.61
C ASP A 144 -15.85 3.44 8.84
N HIS A 145 -16.85 2.68 9.28
CA HIS A 145 -16.80 1.23 9.46
C HIS A 145 -16.71 0.43 8.16
N GLU A 146 -17.28 0.88 7.03
CA GLU A 146 -17.18 0.17 5.74
C GLU A 146 -15.78 0.33 5.11
N ALA A 147 -14.98 1.26 5.64
CA ALA A 147 -13.56 1.43 5.34
C ALA A 147 -12.62 0.79 6.37
N SER A 148 -13.13 -0.05 7.29
CA SER A 148 -12.41 -0.57 8.45
C SER A 148 -12.56 -2.09 8.65
N THR A 149 -11.59 -2.73 9.31
CA THR A 149 -11.68 -4.12 9.83
C THR A 149 -10.47 -4.41 10.74
N ASP A 150 -10.56 -5.45 11.56
CA ASP A 150 -9.42 -6.01 12.28
C ASP A 150 -8.98 -7.36 11.68
N ILE A 151 -7.74 -7.43 11.21
CA ILE A 151 -7.17 -8.67 10.63
C ILE A 151 -6.30 -9.41 11.67
N ASN A 152 -5.84 -8.73 12.72
CA ASN A 152 -4.99 -9.33 13.75
C ASN A 152 -5.79 -10.20 14.72
N ASP A 153 -6.94 -9.73 15.18
CA ASP A 153 -7.88 -10.43 16.07
C ASP A 153 -9.10 -11.01 15.31
N ASN A 154 -9.29 -10.64 14.04
CA ASN A 154 -10.33 -11.14 13.12
C ASN A 154 -11.76 -10.74 13.53
N ASP A 155 -12.01 -9.44 13.57
CA ASP A 155 -13.34 -8.84 13.72
C ASP A 155 -13.43 -7.51 12.94
N ASP A 156 -14.37 -6.62 13.29
CA ASP A 156 -14.69 -5.41 12.53
C ASP A 156 -14.30 -4.10 13.26
N ASP A 157 -13.76 -4.16 14.49
CA ASP A 157 -13.39 -2.98 15.29
C ASP A 157 -11.86 -2.73 15.28
N PRO A 158 -11.35 -1.78 14.46
CA PRO A 158 -9.91 -1.55 14.29
C PRO A 158 -9.25 -0.77 15.45
N MET A 159 -9.88 -0.75 16.64
CA MET A 159 -9.42 0.01 17.80
C MET A 159 -8.03 -0.45 18.28
N PRO A 160 -7.01 0.44 18.34
CA PRO A 160 -5.67 0.07 18.77
C PRO A 160 -5.63 -0.44 20.22
N ARG A 161 -4.91 -1.54 20.49
CA ARG A 161 -4.68 -2.00 21.86
C ARG A 161 -3.83 -0.97 22.64
N ASP A 162 -4.23 -0.63 23.88
CA ASP A 162 -3.49 0.27 24.80
C ASP A 162 -2.23 -0.40 25.38
N ASN A 163 -1.25 -0.67 24.51
CA ASN A 163 0.09 -1.18 24.86
C ASN A 163 1.15 -0.05 24.95
N GLY A 164 0.87 1.13 24.37
CA GLY A 164 1.77 2.27 24.28
C GLY A 164 2.50 2.39 22.93
N ASP A 165 2.49 1.33 22.13
CA ASP A 165 3.12 1.26 20.81
C ASP A 165 2.12 1.61 19.71
N ASN A 166 0.92 1.00 19.75
CA ASN A 166 -0.13 1.15 18.73
C ASN A 166 -0.78 2.55 18.76
N LYS A 167 -0.31 3.45 17.91
CA LYS A 167 -0.78 4.85 17.77
C LYS A 167 -0.52 5.44 16.38
N HIS A 168 0.14 4.71 15.51
CA HIS A 168 0.68 5.18 14.25
C HIS A 168 -0.44 5.39 13.23
N GLY A 169 -1.30 4.40 13.00
CA GLY A 169 -2.45 4.51 12.11
C GLY A 169 -3.46 5.58 12.55
N THR A 170 -3.58 5.80 13.87
CA THR A 170 -4.38 6.89 14.43
C THR A 170 -3.82 8.27 14.08
N ARG A 171 -2.49 8.47 14.19
CA ARG A 171 -1.82 9.73 13.77
C ARG A 171 -1.99 9.99 12.28
N CYS A 172 -1.79 8.96 11.46
CA CYS A 172 -1.96 9.01 10.00
C CYS A 172 -3.40 9.35 9.59
N ALA A 173 -4.41 8.80 10.28
CA ALA A 173 -5.82 9.12 10.03
C ALA A 173 -6.14 10.62 10.23
N GLY A 174 -5.54 11.26 11.23
CA GLY A 174 -5.71 12.69 11.48
C GLY A 174 -5.11 13.58 10.40
N GLU A 175 -3.98 13.20 9.82
CA GLU A 175 -3.33 13.93 8.73
C GLU A 175 -4.20 13.97 7.46
N VAL A 176 -4.92 12.87 7.19
CA VAL A 176 -5.94 12.83 6.12
C VAL A 176 -7.17 13.65 6.50
N ALA A 177 -7.80 13.34 7.64
CA ALA A 177 -9.22 13.63 7.87
C ALA A 177 -9.59 14.13 9.27
N ALA A 178 -8.67 14.72 10.04
CA ALA A 178 -9.02 15.40 11.29
C ALA A 178 -10.06 16.52 11.04
N VAL A 179 -11.05 16.63 11.93
CA VAL A 179 -12.31 17.38 11.71
C VAL A 179 -12.11 18.89 11.91
N ALA A 180 -12.26 19.67 10.83
CA ALA A 180 -12.08 21.11 10.89
C ALA A 180 -13.03 21.84 11.88
N PHE A 181 -12.53 22.89 12.51
CA PHE A 181 -13.27 23.89 13.31
C PHE A 181 -13.93 23.38 14.62
N ASN A 182 -13.70 22.14 15.03
CA ASN A 182 -14.28 21.50 16.22
C ASN A 182 -13.68 21.92 17.59
N GLN A 183 -12.60 22.71 17.60
CA GLN A 183 -11.77 23.08 18.78
C GLN A 183 -10.92 21.94 19.39
N TYR A 184 -10.69 20.86 18.64
CA TYR A 184 -9.68 19.82 18.93
C TYR A 184 -8.44 20.02 18.04
N CYS A 185 -7.52 19.06 18.08
CA CYS A 185 -6.10 19.16 17.74
C CYS A 185 -5.71 20.05 16.55
N GLY A 186 -6.32 19.84 15.37
CA GLY A 186 -5.85 20.47 14.14
C GLY A 186 -6.88 20.44 13.02
N VAL A 187 -6.44 20.03 11.83
CA VAL A 187 -7.30 19.82 10.66
C VAL A 187 -6.60 18.90 9.67
N GLY A 188 -7.34 17.92 9.13
CA GLY A 188 -6.83 17.03 8.09
C GLY A 188 -6.76 17.74 6.74
N VAL A 189 -5.86 17.29 5.86
CA VAL A 189 -5.73 17.83 4.49
C VAL A 189 -7.08 17.79 3.75
N ALA A 190 -7.85 16.74 3.98
CA ALA A 190 -9.14 16.46 3.39
C ALA A 190 -10.18 16.18 4.49
N TYR A 191 -10.38 17.17 5.36
CA TYR A 191 -11.19 17.14 6.60
C TYR A 191 -12.69 16.82 6.47
N ASN A 192 -13.23 16.61 5.27
CA ASN A 192 -14.60 16.11 5.02
C ASN A 192 -14.60 14.72 4.33
N SER A 193 -13.45 14.06 4.22
CA SER A 193 -13.38 12.66 3.75
C SER A 193 -13.92 11.69 4.79
N SER A 194 -14.44 10.55 4.35
CA SER A 194 -14.62 9.40 5.24
C SER A 194 -13.27 8.75 5.50
N ILE A 195 -13.00 8.38 6.76
CA ILE A 195 -11.72 7.79 7.19
C ILE A 195 -11.93 6.47 7.93
N GLY A 196 -11.38 5.40 7.39
CA GLY A 196 -11.32 4.08 8.02
C GLY A 196 -9.90 3.68 8.38
N GLY A 197 -9.78 2.52 9.02
CA GLY A 197 -8.48 1.94 9.35
C GLY A 197 -8.56 0.42 9.43
N VAL A 198 -7.50 -0.22 8.96
CA VAL A 198 -7.32 -1.66 8.99
C VAL A 198 -6.21 -1.99 9.96
N ARG A 199 -6.57 -2.62 11.08
CA ARG A 199 -5.61 -3.09 12.07
C ARG A 199 -5.01 -4.41 11.57
N MET A 200 -3.76 -4.33 11.11
CA MET A 200 -3.03 -5.44 10.51
C MET A 200 -1.56 -5.56 10.97
N LEU A 201 -0.96 -4.50 11.54
CA LEU A 201 0.42 -4.52 12.03
C LEU A 201 0.59 -5.00 13.50
N ASP A 202 -0.47 -5.06 14.31
CA ASP A 202 -0.40 -5.51 15.72
C ASP A 202 -0.51 -7.05 15.84
N GLY A 203 0.31 -7.74 15.04
CA GLY A 203 0.36 -9.20 14.95
C GLY A 203 1.27 -9.71 13.82
N PRO A 204 1.31 -11.03 13.59
CA PRO A 204 2.17 -11.63 12.55
C PRO A 204 1.68 -11.32 11.12
N VAL A 205 2.28 -10.32 10.48
CA VAL A 205 2.07 -9.97 9.07
C VAL A 205 2.56 -11.11 8.15
N ASN A 206 1.85 -11.34 7.05
CA ASN A 206 2.17 -12.30 5.99
C ASN A 206 1.29 -12.03 4.75
N ASP A 207 1.63 -12.64 3.61
CA ASP A 207 0.98 -12.44 2.30
C ASP A 207 -0.56 -12.46 2.33
N ALA A 208 -1.18 -13.33 3.15
CA ALA A 208 -2.64 -13.41 3.27
C ALA A 208 -3.25 -12.26 4.11
N VAL A 209 -2.52 -11.75 5.11
CA VAL A 209 -2.90 -10.56 5.91
C VAL A 209 -2.78 -9.30 5.05
N GLU A 210 -1.66 -9.17 4.33
CA GLU A 210 -1.38 -8.06 3.40
C GLU A 210 -2.41 -8.02 2.26
N ALA A 211 -2.71 -9.17 1.65
CA ALA A 211 -3.74 -9.28 0.62
C ALA A 211 -5.15 -8.93 1.10
N ARG A 212 -5.52 -9.31 2.33
CA ARG A 212 -6.83 -8.97 2.91
C ARG A 212 -6.91 -7.47 3.24
N ALA A 213 -5.82 -6.84 3.68
CA ALA A 213 -5.77 -5.40 3.92
C ALA A 213 -5.90 -4.60 2.61
N LEU A 214 -5.11 -4.98 1.59
CA LEU A 214 -5.14 -4.36 0.25
C LEU A 214 -6.45 -4.62 -0.51
N GLY A 215 -7.14 -5.72 -0.21
CA GLY A 215 -8.38 -6.15 -0.85
C GLY A 215 -9.68 -5.80 -0.10
N LEU A 216 -9.63 -5.03 0.99
CA LEU A 216 -10.82 -4.65 1.76
C LEU A 216 -11.71 -3.71 0.93
N ASN A 217 -12.97 -4.08 0.75
CA ASN A 217 -14.08 -3.24 0.24
C ASN A 217 -13.71 -2.25 -0.92
N PRO A 218 -13.06 -2.71 -2.01
CA PRO A 218 -12.45 -1.81 -3.00
C PRO A 218 -13.44 -1.05 -3.90
N ASP A 219 -14.75 -1.35 -3.86
CA ASP A 219 -15.79 -0.55 -4.52
C ASP A 219 -16.35 0.59 -3.65
N HIS A 220 -15.91 0.64 -2.38
CA HIS A 220 -16.22 1.67 -1.40
C HIS A 220 -15.00 2.55 -1.11
N ILE A 221 -13.85 1.93 -0.79
CA ILE A 221 -12.61 2.65 -0.45
C ILE A 221 -11.96 3.20 -1.74
N ASP A 222 -11.80 4.52 -1.83
CA ASP A 222 -11.08 5.17 -2.94
C ASP A 222 -9.55 5.07 -2.78
N ILE A 223 -9.05 5.37 -1.58
CA ILE A 223 -7.62 5.57 -1.32
C ILE A 223 -7.19 4.71 -0.13
N TYR A 224 -6.07 4.01 -0.30
CA TYR A 224 -5.41 3.23 0.75
C TYR A 224 -4.07 3.91 1.05
N SER A 225 -3.85 4.32 2.29
CA SER A 225 -2.56 4.85 2.76
C SER A 225 -1.86 3.78 3.58
N ALA A 226 -0.62 3.47 3.23
CA ALA A 226 0.21 2.48 3.90
C ALA A 226 1.64 3.00 4.10
N SER A 227 2.31 2.52 5.15
CA SER A 227 3.64 2.99 5.54
C SER A 227 4.50 1.87 6.15
N TRP A 228 4.27 0.66 5.66
CA TRP A 228 4.97 -0.58 6.01
C TRP A 228 5.59 -1.23 4.77
N GLY A 229 6.52 -2.16 4.99
CA GLY A 229 7.28 -2.84 3.96
C GLY A 229 8.30 -3.80 4.60
N PRO A 230 9.40 -4.13 3.90
CA PRO A 230 10.53 -4.88 4.47
C PRO A 230 11.25 -4.11 5.59
N GLU A 231 12.26 -4.73 6.22
CA GLU A 231 13.07 -4.06 7.24
C GLU A 231 14.00 -3.00 6.60
N ASP A 232 13.83 -1.72 6.98
CA ASP A 232 14.55 -0.49 6.53
C ASP A 232 16.07 -0.48 6.93
N ASP A 233 16.78 -1.56 6.68
CA ASP A 233 18.00 -1.93 7.39
C ASP A 233 19.32 -1.75 6.62
N GLY A 234 19.26 -1.47 5.32
CA GLY A 234 20.40 -1.35 4.39
C GLY A 234 20.90 -2.66 3.78
N LYS A 235 20.21 -3.79 3.99
CA LYS A 235 20.59 -5.16 3.54
C LYS A 235 19.43 -5.95 2.90
N THR A 236 18.19 -5.72 3.30
CA THR A 236 17.03 -6.53 2.90
C THR A 236 16.62 -6.24 1.44
N VAL A 237 16.02 -7.23 0.76
CA VAL A 237 15.40 -7.08 -0.56
C VAL A 237 14.21 -8.03 -0.55
N ASP A 238 13.00 -7.49 -0.47
CA ASP A 238 11.76 -8.26 -0.32
C ASP A 238 10.55 -7.44 -0.78
N GLY A 239 9.37 -8.05 -0.92
CA GLY A 239 8.19 -7.36 -1.46
C GLY A 239 6.88 -8.14 -1.36
N PRO A 240 5.81 -7.68 -2.03
CA PRO A 240 4.51 -8.32 -1.96
C PRO A 240 4.54 -9.75 -2.51
N GLY A 241 4.09 -10.69 -1.70
CA GLY A 241 3.89 -12.08 -2.09
C GLY A 241 2.78 -12.27 -3.13
N PRO A 242 2.55 -13.52 -3.58
CA PRO A 242 1.58 -13.81 -4.64
C PRO A 242 0.15 -13.32 -4.36
N LEU A 243 -0.31 -13.34 -3.11
CA LEU A 243 -1.66 -12.88 -2.74
C LEU A 243 -1.71 -11.34 -2.66
N ALA A 244 -0.75 -10.69 -2.01
CA ALA A 244 -0.68 -9.24 -1.89
C ALA A 244 -0.54 -8.58 -3.28
N ARG A 245 0.26 -9.18 -4.17
CA ARG A 245 0.40 -8.76 -5.56
C ARG A 245 -0.88 -8.97 -6.37
N ARG A 246 -1.63 -10.06 -6.14
CA ARG A 246 -2.98 -10.23 -6.72
C ARG A 246 -3.97 -9.19 -6.18
N ALA A 247 -3.88 -8.81 -4.91
CA ALA A 247 -4.73 -7.78 -4.30
C ALA A 247 -4.46 -6.39 -4.90
N PHE A 248 -3.19 -6.00 -5.08
CA PHE A 248 -2.83 -4.79 -5.84
C PHE A 248 -3.44 -4.78 -7.24
N ILE A 249 -3.25 -5.86 -8.01
CA ILE A 249 -3.78 -5.98 -9.39
C ILE A 249 -5.32 -5.88 -9.39
N TYR A 250 -6.01 -6.57 -8.48
CA TYR A 250 -7.46 -6.49 -8.35
C TYR A 250 -7.93 -5.08 -7.98
N GLY A 251 -7.26 -4.44 -7.01
CA GLY A 251 -7.50 -3.06 -6.61
C GLY A 251 -7.39 -2.09 -7.79
N VAL A 252 -6.29 -2.10 -8.55
CA VAL A 252 -6.10 -1.14 -9.66
C VAL A 252 -6.89 -1.44 -10.94
N THR A 253 -7.44 -2.65 -11.09
CA THR A 253 -8.26 -3.02 -12.28
C THR A 253 -9.76 -2.96 -12.01
N SER A 254 -10.21 -3.43 -10.85
CA SER A 254 -11.62 -3.64 -10.51
C SER A 254 -12.13 -2.60 -9.52
N GLY A 255 -11.27 -2.18 -8.58
CA GLY A 255 -11.61 -1.21 -7.54
C GLY A 255 -12.16 0.11 -8.07
N ARG A 256 -12.97 0.76 -7.22
CA ARG A 256 -13.70 2.01 -7.49
C ARG A 256 -14.57 1.92 -8.74
N LYS A 257 -15.19 0.76 -8.96
CA LYS A 257 -16.03 0.44 -10.13
C LYS A 257 -15.26 0.58 -11.45
N GLY A 258 -14.10 -0.10 -11.52
CA GLY A 258 -13.24 -0.19 -12.71
C GLY A 258 -12.32 1.01 -12.97
N LYS A 259 -12.14 1.92 -12.00
CA LYS A 259 -11.19 3.06 -12.11
C LYS A 259 -9.81 2.74 -11.52
N GLY A 260 -9.76 1.73 -10.67
CA GLY A 260 -8.60 1.35 -9.87
C GLY A 260 -8.48 2.16 -8.59
N SER A 261 -8.40 1.43 -7.47
CA SER A 261 -8.01 1.90 -6.14
C SER A 261 -6.67 2.62 -6.16
N ILE A 262 -6.53 3.66 -5.33
CA ILE A 262 -5.29 4.45 -5.25
C ILE A 262 -4.51 4.03 -4.01
N PHE A 263 -3.42 3.31 -4.20
CA PHE A 263 -2.50 2.94 -3.12
C PHE A 263 -1.42 4.03 -2.98
N VAL A 264 -1.34 4.68 -1.83
CA VAL A 264 -0.32 5.70 -1.50
C VAL A 264 0.62 5.11 -0.45
N TRP A 265 1.93 5.21 -0.70
CA TRP A 265 2.94 4.46 0.05
C TRP A 265 4.10 5.33 0.49
N ALA A 266 4.55 5.18 1.75
CA ALA A 266 5.74 5.86 2.25
C ALA A 266 7.02 5.19 1.73
N SER A 267 7.99 5.98 1.24
CA SER A 267 9.22 5.49 0.58
C SER A 267 10.33 4.96 1.52
N GLY A 268 9.98 4.32 2.64
CA GLY A 268 10.93 3.78 3.62
C GLY A 268 11.64 4.84 4.50
N ASN A 269 12.26 4.41 5.59
CA ASN A 269 12.99 5.23 6.57
C ASN A 269 14.48 4.82 6.74
N GLY A 270 14.99 3.94 5.87
CA GLY A 270 16.33 3.36 5.88
C GLY A 270 17.47 4.30 5.49
N GLY A 271 17.23 5.61 5.34
CA GLY A 271 18.24 6.60 4.95
C GLY A 271 19.47 6.65 5.87
N ARG A 272 19.28 6.44 7.18
CA ARG A 272 20.39 6.32 8.17
C ARG A 272 21.22 5.04 7.96
N HIS A 273 20.69 4.08 7.24
CA HIS A 273 21.26 2.77 7.00
C HIS A 273 21.75 2.61 5.55
N THR A 274 21.71 3.72 4.79
CA THR A 274 22.10 3.78 3.37
C THR A 274 21.34 2.75 2.54
N ASP A 275 20.03 2.68 2.79
CA ASP A 275 19.11 1.87 1.99
C ASP A 275 18.57 2.63 0.76
N SER A 276 17.88 1.90 -0.12
CA SER A 276 17.34 2.37 -1.38
C SER A 276 16.01 1.65 -1.64
N CYS A 277 14.90 2.38 -1.53
CA CYS A 277 13.51 1.91 -1.70
C CYS A 277 13.19 1.18 -3.01
N ASN A 278 14.10 1.14 -4.00
CA ASN A 278 14.01 0.23 -5.14
C ASN A 278 14.30 -1.25 -4.77
N CYS A 279 14.73 -1.52 -3.54
CA CYS A 279 14.86 -2.85 -2.93
C CYS A 279 13.63 -3.28 -2.11
N ASP A 280 12.68 -2.36 -1.88
CA ASP A 280 11.36 -2.67 -1.34
C ASP A 280 10.37 -2.86 -2.51
N GLY A 281 9.84 -4.08 -2.65
CA GLY A 281 8.90 -4.42 -3.70
C GLY A 281 7.53 -3.74 -3.59
N TYR A 282 7.19 -3.15 -2.45
CA TYR A 282 5.96 -2.35 -2.28
C TYR A 282 6.12 -0.99 -2.96
N THR A 283 7.06 -0.15 -2.53
CA THR A 283 7.29 1.19 -3.13
C THR A 283 7.91 1.12 -4.53
N ASN A 284 8.57 0.01 -4.90
CA ASN A 284 9.02 -0.31 -6.26
C ASN A 284 7.89 -0.82 -7.18
N SER A 285 6.64 -0.89 -6.71
CA SER A 285 5.47 -1.27 -7.51
C SER A 285 4.99 -0.10 -8.40
N ILE A 286 4.50 -0.42 -9.60
CA ILE A 286 3.84 0.59 -10.47
C ILE A 286 2.46 1.00 -9.92
N PHE A 287 1.83 0.12 -9.13
CA PHE A 287 0.48 0.28 -8.59
C PHE A 287 0.44 1.24 -7.39
N THR A 288 1.58 1.46 -6.74
CA THR A 288 1.74 2.36 -5.60
C THR A 288 2.20 3.75 -6.03
N LEU A 289 1.56 4.77 -5.49
CA LEU A 289 2.01 6.15 -5.54
C LEU A 289 3.03 6.35 -4.40
N SER A 290 4.31 6.09 -4.69
CA SER A 290 5.42 6.19 -3.73
C SER A 290 5.76 7.65 -3.40
N ILE A 291 5.78 7.97 -2.10
CA ILE A 291 5.89 9.32 -1.53
C ILE A 291 7.04 9.39 -0.51
N SER A 292 7.89 10.39 -0.72
CA SER A 292 9.04 10.71 0.13
C SER A 292 8.81 12.00 0.94
N SER A 293 9.75 12.37 1.82
CA SER A 293 9.65 13.50 2.76
C SER A 293 10.61 14.64 2.45
N ALA A 294 10.13 15.88 2.54
CA ALA A 294 10.96 17.08 2.67
C ALA A 294 10.93 17.61 4.11
N THR A 295 12.04 18.15 4.62
CA THR A 295 12.01 18.89 5.90
C THR A 295 11.37 20.27 5.73
N GLN A 296 10.97 20.92 6.83
CA GLN A 296 10.47 22.30 6.83
C GLN A 296 11.42 23.31 6.16
N GLY A 297 12.73 23.06 6.20
CA GLY A 297 13.75 23.86 5.50
C GLY A 297 13.87 23.63 3.98
N GLY A 298 13.23 22.59 3.44
CA GLY A 298 13.32 22.17 2.02
C GLY A 298 14.51 21.26 1.70
N TYR A 299 14.99 20.47 2.66
CA TYR A 299 16.15 19.58 2.54
C TYR A 299 15.77 18.09 2.65
N LYS A 300 16.73 17.20 2.38
CA LYS A 300 16.60 15.76 2.65
C LYS A 300 16.57 15.48 4.17
N PRO A 301 15.52 14.86 4.75
CA PRO A 301 15.58 14.32 6.10
C PRO A 301 16.53 13.13 6.23
N TRP A 302 17.05 12.91 7.44
CA TRP A 302 18.08 11.90 7.72
C TRP A 302 17.63 10.43 7.53
N TYR A 303 16.32 10.18 7.55
CA TYR A 303 15.70 8.86 7.34
C TYR A 303 15.33 8.60 5.87
N LEU A 304 15.40 9.58 4.97
CA LEU A 304 14.96 9.42 3.58
C LEU A 304 15.85 8.45 2.79
N GLU A 305 15.22 7.49 2.14
CA GLU A 305 15.85 6.61 1.15
C GLU A 305 15.83 7.20 -0.25
N GLU A 306 16.83 6.85 -1.06
CA GLU A 306 16.96 7.34 -2.43
C GLU A 306 16.74 6.19 -3.42
N CYS A 307 15.75 6.34 -4.29
CA CYS A 307 15.40 5.36 -5.32
C CYS A 307 14.75 6.06 -6.51
N SER A 308 14.34 5.33 -7.55
CA SER A 308 13.72 5.96 -8.74
C SER A 308 12.27 5.55 -9.00
N SER A 309 11.65 4.79 -8.09
CA SER A 309 10.21 4.59 -8.01
C SER A 309 9.46 5.79 -7.42
N THR A 310 10.08 6.54 -6.48
CA THR A 310 9.50 7.71 -5.80
C THR A 310 8.92 8.73 -6.78
N LEU A 311 7.63 9.00 -6.67
CA LEU A 311 6.90 9.86 -7.61
C LEU A 311 6.93 11.34 -7.20
N ALA A 312 6.81 11.62 -5.90
CA ALA A 312 6.76 12.98 -5.35
C ALA A 312 7.15 13.02 -3.87
N SER A 313 6.95 14.18 -3.23
CA SER A 313 7.09 14.34 -1.78
C SER A 313 6.07 15.28 -1.17
N THR A 314 5.89 15.14 0.13
CA THR A 314 5.19 16.08 1.02
C THR A 314 6.15 16.54 2.14
N TYR A 315 5.69 17.40 3.03
CA TYR A 315 6.47 17.75 4.22
C TYR A 315 6.36 16.68 5.31
N SER A 316 7.44 16.50 6.07
CA SER A 316 7.46 15.76 7.34
C SER A 316 8.56 16.34 8.25
N SER A 317 8.86 15.66 9.36
CA SER A 317 9.92 16.01 10.31
C SER A 317 11.30 16.10 9.67
N GLY A 318 12.14 17.01 10.18
CA GLY A 318 13.54 17.14 9.78
C GLY A 318 14.55 16.91 10.91
N THR A 319 15.47 17.85 11.05
CA THR A 319 16.52 17.83 12.08
C THR A 319 15.93 18.25 13.43
N PRO A 320 15.97 17.39 14.47
CA PRO A 320 15.39 17.72 15.78
C PRO A 320 15.92 19.05 16.35
N GLY A 321 15.01 19.91 16.78
CA GLY A 321 15.32 21.25 17.31
C GLY A 321 15.54 22.35 16.26
N ASN A 322 15.71 22.02 14.98
CA ASN A 322 15.87 22.98 13.88
C ASN A 322 14.65 23.03 12.94
N ASP A 323 14.16 21.87 12.51
CA ASP A 323 12.91 21.74 11.74
C ASP A 323 11.74 21.41 12.68
N LYS A 324 10.51 21.73 12.27
CA LYS A 324 9.29 21.18 12.88
C LYS A 324 8.99 19.76 12.39
N SER A 325 8.13 19.07 13.13
CA SER A 325 7.53 17.76 12.85
C SER A 325 6.03 17.93 12.55
N VAL A 326 5.34 16.87 12.11
CA VAL A 326 3.92 16.99 11.75
C VAL A 326 3.04 17.02 13.00
N ALA A 327 2.01 17.86 12.94
CA ALA A 327 0.99 18.02 13.97
C ALA A 327 -0.30 17.30 13.54
N THR A 328 -0.79 16.40 14.39
CA THR A 328 -1.96 15.55 14.12
C THR A 328 -2.56 15.06 15.45
N VAL A 329 -3.60 14.24 15.37
CA VAL A 329 -4.19 13.50 16.51
C VAL A 329 -3.19 12.49 17.08
N ASP A 330 -3.41 12.02 18.31
CA ASP A 330 -2.61 10.95 18.91
C ASP A 330 -3.48 10.00 19.73
N MET A 331 -3.02 8.76 19.91
CA MET A 331 -3.78 7.73 20.60
C MET A 331 -3.73 7.94 22.12
N ASP A 332 -4.90 8.10 22.74
CA ASP A 332 -5.06 8.05 24.19
C ASP A 332 -6.36 7.34 24.54
N ALA A 333 -6.26 6.11 25.06
CA ALA A 333 -7.41 5.29 25.46
C ALA A 333 -8.28 5.89 26.58
N LYS A 334 -7.88 7.05 27.15
CA LYS A 334 -8.62 7.81 28.18
C LYS A 334 -9.10 9.18 27.68
N LEU A 335 -8.89 9.48 26.40
CA LEU A 335 -9.25 10.73 25.71
C LEU A 335 -8.83 11.99 26.49
N ARG A 336 -7.63 11.96 27.08
CA ARG A 336 -7.07 13.06 27.88
C ARG A 336 -6.74 14.27 27.01
N PRO A 337 -7.32 15.47 27.25
CA PRO A 337 -7.10 16.65 26.41
C PRO A 337 -5.63 17.10 26.26
N ASP A 338 -4.75 16.73 27.20
CA ASP A 338 -3.30 16.99 27.14
C ASP A 338 -2.51 16.00 26.27
N ARG A 339 -3.16 14.97 25.69
CA ARG A 339 -2.49 13.81 25.05
C ARG A 339 -3.12 13.30 23.76
N ILE A 340 -4.37 13.64 23.49
CA ILE A 340 -5.06 13.30 22.23
C ILE A 340 -4.49 14.01 20.98
N CYS A 341 -3.46 14.83 21.13
CA CYS A 341 -2.84 15.58 20.04
C CYS A 341 -1.32 15.47 20.13
N THR A 342 -0.64 15.35 18.99
CA THR A 342 0.82 15.36 18.89
C THR A 342 1.32 16.45 17.94
N VAL A 343 2.54 16.92 18.18
CA VAL A 343 3.33 17.78 17.26
C VAL A 343 4.67 17.12 16.91
N GLU A 344 4.75 15.81 17.15
CA GLU A 344 5.97 15.00 17.08
C GLU A 344 5.75 13.71 16.25
N HIS A 345 4.94 13.79 15.17
CA HIS A 345 4.89 12.73 14.17
C HIS A 345 5.96 12.95 13.08
N THR A 346 6.57 11.85 12.62
CA THR A 346 7.89 11.82 11.97
C THR A 346 8.00 10.68 10.96
N GLY A 347 8.98 10.75 10.06
CA GLY A 347 9.28 9.70 9.08
C GLY A 347 8.64 9.94 7.71
N THR A 348 8.89 9.06 6.74
CA THR A 348 8.13 9.02 5.48
C THR A 348 6.68 8.58 5.71
N SER A 349 6.41 7.89 6.82
CA SER A 349 5.09 7.45 7.24
C SER A 349 4.09 8.57 7.51
N ALA A 350 4.56 9.77 7.86
CA ALA A 350 3.74 10.98 7.97
C ALA A 350 3.51 11.67 6.60
N SER A 351 4.34 11.37 5.59
CA SER A 351 4.23 11.96 4.26
C SER A 351 3.16 11.27 3.39
N ALA A 352 3.05 9.95 3.45
CA ALA A 352 2.04 9.21 2.67
C ALA A 352 0.58 9.60 3.01
N PRO A 353 0.17 9.78 4.29
CA PRO A 353 -1.17 10.25 4.65
C PRO A 353 -1.46 11.67 4.14
N LEU A 354 -0.51 12.60 4.23
CA LEU A 354 -0.66 13.95 3.68
C LEU A 354 -0.88 13.89 2.16
N ALA A 355 -0.14 13.04 1.44
CA ALA A 355 -0.34 12.81 0.01
C ALA A 355 -1.68 12.14 -0.31
N ALA A 356 -2.14 11.20 0.51
CA ALA A 356 -3.46 10.56 0.39
C ALA A 356 -4.59 11.59 0.55
N GLY A 357 -4.46 12.52 1.51
CA GLY A 357 -5.36 13.66 1.64
C GLY A 357 -5.37 14.57 0.41
N ILE A 358 -4.21 14.90 -0.17
CA ILE A 358 -4.15 15.71 -1.41
C ILE A 358 -4.81 14.95 -2.59
N ALA A 359 -4.61 13.63 -2.68
CA ALA A 359 -5.29 12.80 -3.66
C ALA A 359 -6.82 12.78 -3.47
N ALA A 360 -7.31 12.81 -2.22
CA ALA A 360 -8.74 12.93 -1.93
C ALA A 360 -9.33 14.27 -2.40
N LEU A 361 -8.62 15.39 -2.21
CA LEU A 361 -9.03 16.70 -2.76
C LEU A 361 -9.15 16.66 -4.30
N ALA A 362 -8.20 16.00 -4.97
CA ALA A 362 -8.22 15.84 -6.43
C ALA A 362 -9.32 14.86 -6.91
N LEU A 363 -9.67 13.82 -6.12
CA LEU A 363 -10.78 12.92 -6.41
C LEU A 363 -12.15 13.60 -6.25
N GLU A 364 -12.35 14.46 -5.24
CA GLU A 364 -13.59 15.25 -5.13
C GLU A 364 -13.75 16.18 -6.35
N ALA A 365 -12.66 16.81 -6.80
CA ALA A 365 -12.64 17.66 -7.99
C ALA A 365 -12.90 16.90 -9.30
N ASN A 366 -12.56 15.62 -9.37
CA ASN A 366 -12.90 14.76 -10.51
C ASN A 366 -13.03 13.28 -10.12
N PRO A 367 -14.25 12.83 -9.75
CA PRO A 367 -14.50 11.44 -9.37
C PRO A 367 -14.34 10.40 -10.49
N SER A 368 -14.01 10.81 -11.72
CA SER A 368 -13.74 9.90 -12.84
C SER A 368 -12.27 9.54 -13.02
N LEU A 369 -11.34 10.17 -12.26
CA LEU A 369 -9.90 9.86 -12.31
C LEU A 369 -9.62 8.38 -11.99
N THR A 370 -8.82 7.74 -12.84
CA THR A 370 -8.21 6.43 -12.58
C THR A 370 -6.97 6.52 -11.69
N TRP A 371 -6.48 5.39 -11.19
CA TRP A 371 -5.20 5.31 -10.47
C TRP A 371 -4.02 5.92 -11.28
N ARG A 372 -3.96 5.66 -12.60
CA ARG A 372 -2.97 6.27 -13.51
C ARG A 372 -3.17 7.77 -13.68
N ASP A 373 -4.41 8.23 -13.80
CA ASP A 373 -4.70 9.67 -13.89
C ASP A 373 -4.17 10.43 -12.66
N MET A 374 -4.32 9.86 -11.45
CA MET A 374 -3.77 10.45 -10.23
C MET A 374 -2.23 10.57 -10.28
N GLN A 375 -1.53 9.51 -10.74
CA GLN A 375 -0.08 9.57 -10.92
C GLN A 375 0.33 10.64 -11.96
N TYR A 376 -0.43 10.78 -13.07
CA TYR A 376 -0.23 11.86 -14.03
C TYR A 376 -0.44 13.25 -13.43
N LEU A 377 -1.48 13.46 -12.61
CA LEU A 377 -1.71 14.75 -11.94
C LEU A 377 -0.50 15.12 -11.07
N VAL A 378 0.01 14.19 -10.26
CA VAL A 378 1.21 14.40 -9.42
C VAL A 378 2.43 14.78 -10.27
N VAL A 379 2.76 13.98 -11.30
CA VAL A 379 3.90 14.23 -12.21
C VAL A 379 3.81 15.58 -12.95
N LEU A 380 2.60 16.11 -13.17
CA LEU A 380 2.36 17.36 -13.88
C LEU A 380 2.23 18.60 -12.99
N THR A 381 2.11 18.45 -11.67
CA THR A 381 1.82 19.56 -10.75
C THR A 381 2.77 19.69 -9.56
N SER A 382 3.51 18.63 -9.21
CA SER A 382 4.55 18.70 -8.18
C SER A 382 5.61 19.77 -8.50
N ARG A 383 6.03 20.48 -7.46
CA ARG A 383 6.93 21.64 -7.53
C ARG A 383 8.33 21.27 -7.06
N SER A 384 9.32 21.35 -7.95
CA SER A 384 10.73 21.27 -7.56
C SER A 384 11.15 22.47 -6.70
N SER A 385 10.64 23.68 -7.01
CA SER A 385 11.20 24.96 -6.54
C SER A 385 11.40 25.14 -5.03
N PRO A 386 10.55 24.62 -4.11
CA PRO A 386 10.82 24.72 -2.67
C PRO A 386 12.05 23.90 -2.22
N LEU A 387 12.44 22.91 -3.04
CA LEU A 387 13.42 21.85 -2.73
C LEU A 387 14.70 21.96 -3.60
N GLU A 388 14.84 22.99 -4.43
CA GLU A 388 16.03 23.18 -5.31
C GLU A 388 17.30 23.64 -4.55
N LYS A 389 17.19 23.87 -3.24
CA LYS A 389 18.34 24.08 -2.34
C LYS A 389 19.12 22.78 -2.10
N GLU A 390 18.46 21.63 -2.21
CA GLU A 390 19.05 20.30 -2.05
C GLU A 390 19.62 19.80 -3.40
N PRO A 391 20.90 19.37 -3.45
CA PRO A 391 21.50 18.86 -4.69
C PRO A 391 20.98 17.45 -5.05
N GLY A 392 20.86 17.18 -6.36
CA GLY A 392 20.42 15.89 -6.90
C GLY A 392 19.48 16.01 -8.11
N TRP A 393 18.92 17.20 -8.34
CA TRP A 393 18.02 17.48 -9.45
C TRP A 393 18.66 17.28 -10.83
N ILE A 394 18.05 16.45 -11.66
CA ILE A 394 18.37 16.27 -13.09
C ILE A 394 17.17 16.64 -13.97
N LEU A 395 17.42 16.94 -15.25
CA LEU A 395 16.37 17.20 -16.25
C LEU A 395 16.19 15.96 -17.13
N ASN A 396 14.96 15.47 -17.23
CA ASN A 396 14.65 14.33 -18.08
C ASN A 396 14.51 14.72 -19.58
N GLY A 397 14.24 13.75 -20.45
CA GLY A 397 14.18 13.93 -21.90
C GLY A 397 13.16 14.99 -22.32
N VAL A 398 12.02 15.04 -21.62
CA VAL A 398 10.93 16.01 -21.79
C VAL A 398 11.04 17.24 -20.86
N LYS A 399 12.23 17.47 -20.28
CA LYS A 399 12.61 18.68 -19.53
C LYS A 399 11.85 18.93 -18.23
N ARG A 400 11.27 17.89 -17.62
CA ARG A 400 10.86 17.94 -16.21
C ARG A 400 12.08 17.80 -15.30
N LYS A 401 12.08 18.49 -14.16
CA LYS A 401 13.04 18.27 -13.07
C LYS A 401 12.60 17.03 -12.28
N ILE A 402 13.57 16.19 -11.95
CA ILE A 402 13.39 14.94 -11.18
C ILE A 402 14.56 14.74 -10.22
N SER A 403 14.35 14.03 -9.12
CA SER A 403 15.34 13.74 -8.09
C SER A 403 15.06 12.39 -7.43
N HIS A 404 16.09 11.55 -7.27
CA HIS A 404 16.00 10.28 -6.51
C HIS A 404 15.59 10.46 -5.04
N LYS A 405 15.62 11.69 -4.53
CA LYS A 405 15.15 12.05 -3.18
C LYS A 405 13.66 12.38 -3.15
N PHE A 406 13.15 13.07 -4.17
CA PHE A 406 11.86 13.78 -4.12
C PHE A 406 10.92 13.48 -5.29
N GLY A 407 11.28 12.56 -6.19
CA GLY A 407 10.56 12.33 -7.44
C GLY A 407 10.48 13.62 -8.28
N TYR A 408 9.26 13.99 -8.67
CA TYR A 408 8.96 15.25 -9.37
C TYR A 408 8.86 16.49 -8.44
N GLY A 409 8.99 16.31 -7.11
CA GLY A 409 9.02 17.40 -6.12
C GLY A 409 7.81 17.44 -5.19
N LEU A 410 7.65 18.59 -4.52
CA LEU A 410 6.63 18.80 -3.50
C LEU A 410 5.23 18.88 -4.12
N MET A 411 4.28 18.07 -3.63
CA MET A 411 2.89 18.11 -4.10
C MET A 411 2.23 19.47 -3.85
N ASP A 412 1.38 19.90 -4.77
CA ASP A 412 0.63 21.16 -4.74
C ASP A 412 -0.87 20.86 -4.94
N ALA A 413 -1.63 20.91 -3.84
CA ALA A 413 -3.05 20.56 -3.86
C ALA A 413 -3.89 21.51 -4.73
N GLY A 414 -3.63 22.82 -4.65
CA GLY A 414 -4.29 23.82 -5.48
C GLY A 414 -4.08 23.58 -6.98
N ALA A 415 -2.88 23.16 -7.39
CA ALA A 415 -2.56 22.79 -8.77
C ALA A 415 -3.16 21.45 -9.18
N MET A 416 -3.05 20.41 -8.34
CA MET A 416 -3.65 19.08 -8.59
C MET A 416 -5.15 19.19 -8.82
N VAL A 417 -5.88 19.87 -7.92
CA VAL A 417 -7.31 20.15 -8.05
C VAL A 417 -7.61 20.94 -9.33
N SER A 418 -6.85 22.01 -9.61
CA SER A 418 -7.10 22.86 -10.79
C SER A 418 -6.87 22.15 -12.12
N LEU A 419 -6.01 21.13 -12.15
CA LEU A 419 -5.80 20.26 -13.31
C LEU A 419 -6.87 19.15 -13.36
N ALA A 420 -7.23 18.56 -12.22
CA ALA A 420 -8.27 17.52 -12.11
C ALA A 420 -9.62 17.98 -12.69
N GLU A 421 -10.07 19.19 -12.35
CA GLU A 421 -11.31 19.83 -12.87
C GLU A 421 -11.41 19.81 -14.40
N GLN A 422 -10.27 19.87 -15.08
CA GLN A 422 -10.16 20.00 -16.54
C GLN A 422 -9.64 18.71 -17.20
N TRP A 423 -9.29 17.69 -16.41
CA TRP A 423 -8.64 16.48 -16.90
C TRP A 423 -9.60 15.61 -17.73
N THR A 424 -9.06 14.97 -18.75
CA THR A 424 -9.71 13.92 -19.51
C THR A 424 -8.83 12.69 -19.43
N ASN A 425 -9.38 11.59 -18.92
CA ASN A 425 -8.64 10.39 -18.56
C ASN A 425 -7.65 9.96 -19.64
N VAL A 426 -6.49 9.45 -19.21
CA VAL A 426 -5.46 8.95 -20.11
C VAL A 426 -5.96 7.77 -20.96
N PRO A 427 -5.35 7.51 -22.12
CA PRO A 427 -5.58 6.28 -22.87
C PRO A 427 -5.33 5.02 -22.01
N PRO A 428 -5.87 3.86 -22.41
CA PRO A 428 -5.52 2.54 -21.86
C PRO A 428 -4.00 2.35 -21.72
N GLN A 429 -3.57 1.57 -20.72
CA GLN A 429 -2.15 1.29 -20.53
C GLN A 429 -1.69 0.20 -21.49
N HIS A 430 -0.66 0.49 -22.28
CA HIS A 430 0.04 -0.48 -23.12
C HIS A 430 1.27 -0.99 -22.36
N ILE A 431 1.56 -2.29 -22.49
CA ILE A 431 2.73 -2.93 -21.89
C ILE A 431 3.61 -3.51 -22.99
N CYS A 432 4.72 -2.82 -23.28
CA CYS A 432 5.72 -3.28 -24.23
C CYS A 432 6.90 -3.92 -23.48
N LYS A 433 7.19 -5.20 -23.79
CA LYS A 433 8.38 -5.89 -23.28
C LYS A 433 9.48 -5.92 -24.35
N SER A 434 10.71 -5.67 -23.94
CA SER A 434 11.88 -5.92 -24.78
C SER A 434 12.10 -7.42 -24.97
N GLN A 435 12.97 -7.78 -25.91
CA GLN A 435 13.66 -9.08 -25.86
C GLN A 435 14.33 -9.27 -24.49
N GLU A 436 14.30 -10.49 -23.97
CA GLU A 436 15.02 -10.87 -22.76
C GLU A 436 16.42 -11.35 -23.14
N ILE A 437 17.46 -10.67 -22.66
CA ILE A 437 18.86 -11.00 -22.97
C ILE A 437 19.37 -12.00 -21.93
N ASN A 438 19.35 -13.28 -22.31
CA ASN A 438 19.86 -14.42 -21.57
C ASN A 438 21.34 -14.70 -21.90
N GLU A 439 22.22 -13.76 -21.55
CA GLU A 439 23.67 -13.90 -21.74
C GLU A 439 24.40 -13.70 -20.40
N GLU A 440 25.26 -14.65 -20.00
CA GLU A 440 26.15 -14.44 -18.86
C GLU A 440 27.26 -13.43 -19.19
N ARG A 441 27.25 -12.29 -18.50
CA ARG A 441 28.22 -11.20 -18.66
C ARG A 441 28.95 -10.98 -17.33
N SER A 442 30.26 -11.28 -17.31
CA SER A 442 31.10 -11.14 -16.13
C SER A 442 31.19 -9.68 -15.67
N ILE A 443 31.10 -9.47 -14.36
CA ILE A 443 31.30 -8.19 -13.68
C ILE A 443 32.63 -8.32 -12.92
N ASP A 444 33.62 -7.51 -13.27
CA ASP A 444 34.97 -7.59 -12.71
C ASP A 444 34.99 -7.18 -11.22
N PRO A 445 35.78 -7.84 -10.35
CA PRO A 445 35.88 -7.50 -8.93
C PRO A 445 36.62 -6.18 -8.65
N THR A 446 37.22 -5.53 -9.64
CA THR A 446 37.92 -4.25 -9.48
C THR A 446 36.97 -3.12 -9.10
N TYR A 447 37.33 -2.35 -8.06
CA TYR A 447 36.58 -1.17 -7.63
C TYR A 447 36.46 -0.13 -8.76
N GLY A 448 35.25 0.40 -8.96
CA GLY A 448 34.93 1.33 -10.05
C GLY A 448 34.76 0.68 -11.43
N TYR A 449 34.90 -0.65 -11.56
CA TYR A 449 34.61 -1.34 -12.81
C TYR A 449 33.14 -1.16 -13.21
N THR A 450 32.89 -0.93 -14.50
CA THR A 450 31.57 -0.74 -15.09
C THR A 450 31.37 -1.72 -16.24
N LEU A 451 30.50 -2.71 -16.04
CA LEU A 451 29.92 -3.48 -17.14
C LEU A 451 28.85 -2.60 -17.79
N SER A 452 28.99 -2.34 -19.09
CA SER A 452 27.97 -1.63 -19.88
C SER A 452 27.36 -2.57 -20.91
N VAL A 453 26.04 -2.70 -20.88
CA VAL A 453 25.24 -3.48 -21.84
C VAL A 453 24.12 -2.61 -22.40
N TYR A 454 23.71 -2.87 -23.63
CA TYR A 454 22.69 -2.08 -24.31
C TYR A 454 21.70 -2.96 -25.07
N MET A 455 20.52 -2.42 -25.33
CA MET A 455 19.56 -2.97 -26.28
C MET A 455 18.92 -1.84 -27.09
N ASP A 456 18.72 -2.07 -28.38
CA ASP A 456 17.94 -1.18 -29.24
C ASP A 456 16.51 -1.72 -29.30
N VAL A 457 15.53 -0.89 -28.91
CA VAL A 457 14.11 -1.29 -28.80
C VAL A 457 13.23 -0.37 -29.63
N SER A 458 12.14 -0.89 -30.18
CA SER A 458 11.20 -0.13 -31.03
C SER A 458 10.01 0.47 -30.27
N GLY A 459 9.96 0.35 -28.95
CA GLY A 459 8.74 0.65 -28.18
C GLY A 459 7.53 -0.20 -28.61
N CYS A 460 7.76 -1.38 -29.19
CA CYS A 460 6.73 -2.24 -29.79
C CYS A 460 5.95 -1.56 -30.94
N ALA A 461 6.60 -0.65 -31.68
CA ALA A 461 6.00 0.08 -32.79
C ALA A 461 5.33 -0.82 -33.83
N GLY A 462 4.12 -0.43 -34.27
CA GLY A 462 3.32 -1.20 -35.22
C GLY A 462 2.57 -2.41 -34.65
N THR A 463 2.64 -2.63 -33.32
CA THR A 463 1.84 -3.64 -32.60
C THR A 463 0.73 -2.97 -31.78
N LEU A 464 -0.21 -3.76 -31.27
CA LEU A 464 -1.25 -3.28 -30.34
C LEU A 464 -0.68 -2.81 -28.99
N ASN A 465 0.55 -3.21 -28.65
CA ASN A 465 1.23 -2.87 -27.39
C ASN A 465 2.18 -1.67 -27.55
N GLU A 466 2.06 -0.86 -28.61
CA GLU A 466 3.00 0.23 -28.91
C GLU A 466 3.02 1.30 -27.79
N VAL A 467 4.19 1.58 -27.22
CA VAL A 467 4.40 2.61 -26.19
C VAL A 467 5.23 3.77 -26.78
N ARG A 468 4.56 4.90 -27.04
CA ARG A 468 5.20 6.13 -27.55
C ARG A 468 5.47 7.17 -26.46
N PHE A 469 4.68 7.15 -25.40
CA PHE A 469 4.78 8.04 -24.25
C PHE A 469 4.87 7.18 -22.99
N LEU A 470 6.02 7.21 -22.31
CA LEU A 470 6.29 6.40 -21.13
C LEU A 470 5.54 6.89 -19.88
N GLU A 471 5.20 5.93 -19.03
CA GLU A 471 4.80 6.11 -17.63
C GLU A 471 5.91 5.51 -16.76
N HIS A 472 5.83 4.20 -16.52
CA HIS A 472 6.79 3.42 -15.75
C HIS A 472 7.79 2.69 -16.67
N VAL A 473 9.03 2.52 -16.22
CA VAL A 473 9.99 1.59 -16.82
C VAL A 473 10.53 0.66 -15.74
N GLN A 474 10.37 -0.65 -15.92
CA GLN A 474 11.00 -1.66 -15.06
C GLN A 474 12.18 -2.30 -15.80
N CYS A 475 13.31 -2.40 -15.12
CA CYS A 475 14.49 -3.17 -15.54
C CYS A 475 14.54 -4.45 -14.72
N LYS A 476 14.02 -5.55 -15.29
CA LYS A 476 14.03 -6.87 -14.66
C LYS A 476 15.41 -7.49 -14.84
N VAL A 477 16.10 -7.83 -13.75
CA VAL A 477 17.48 -8.38 -13.81
C VAL A 477 17.64 -9.64 -12.95
N SER A 478 18.35 -10.62 -13.48
CA SER A 478 18.95 -11.70 -12.70
C SER A 478 20.48 -11.56 -12.73
N LEU A 479 21.10 -11.30 -11.58
CA LEU A 479 22.53 -11.09 -11.45
C LEU A 479 23.07 -11.59 -10.11
N ARG A 480 24.34 -12.02 -10.10
CA ARG A 480 25.09 -12.36 -8.89
C ARG A 480 26.33 -11.48 -8.73
N PHE A 481 26.54 -10.93 -7.54
CA PHE A 481 27.72 -10.18 -7.12
C PHE A 481 27.83 -10.24 -5.58
N PHE A 482 29.03 -10.48 -5.03
CA PHE A 482 29.22 -10.60 -3.58
C PHE A 482 30.37 -9.71 -3.07
N PRO A 483 30.13 -8.82 -2.09
CA PRO A 483 28.85 -8.53 -1.44
C PRO A 483 27.88 -7.76 -2.37
N ARG A 484 26.59 -8.08 -2.35
CA ARG A 484 25.58 -7.47 -3.24
C ARG A 484 25.51 -5.95 -3.11
N GLY A 485 25.69 -5.43 -1.89
CA GLY A 485 25.72 -4.00 -1.57
C GLY A 485 26.84 -3.17 -2.21
N ASN A 486 27.84 -3.81 -2.84
CA ASN A 486 28.81 -3.08 -3.65
C ASN A 486 28.23 -2.57 -4.98
N LEU A 487 27.08 -3.08 -5.42
CA LEU A 487 26.53 -2.75 -6.72
C LEU A 487 25.89 -1.37 -6.74
N ARG A 488 26.08 -0.68 -7.87
CA ARG A 488 25.28 0.45 -8.31
C ARG A 488 24.78 0.18 -9.72
N LEU A 489 23.50 0.40 -9.96
CA LEU A 489 22.86 0.16 -11.27
C LEU A 489 22.38 1.49 -11.86
N LEU A 490 22.76 1.80 -13.09
CA LEU A 490 22.27 2.96 -13.84
C LEU A 490 21.57 2.50 -15.12
N LEU A 491 20.43 3.10 -15.45
CA LEU A 491 19.73 2.90 -16.72
C LEU A 491 19.63 4.24 -17.47
N THR A 492 20.10 4.28 -18.71
CA THR A 492 20.05 5.46 -19.59
C THR A 492 19.03 5.25 -20.72
N SER A 493 18.14 6.23 -20.92
CA SER A 493 17.11 6.25 -21.96
C SER A 493 17.64 6.75 -23.31
N PRO A 494 16.93 6.48 -24.43
CA PRO A 494 17.25 7.00 -25.75
C PRO A 494 17.27 8.54 -25.83
N MET A 495 16.59 9.23 -24.92
CA MET A 495 16.54 10.69 -24.83
C MET A 495 17.65 11.28 -23.93
N GLY A 496 18.54 10.45 -23.40
CA GLY A 496 19.72 10.85 -22.61
C GLY A 496 19.48 11.02 -21.11
N THR A 497 18.31 10.64 -20.60
CA THR A 497 18.05 10.61 -19.15
C THR A 497 18.75 9.41 -18.54
N THR A 498 19.54 9.60 -17.49
CA THR A 498 20.15 8.50 -16.72
C THR A 498 19.54 8.44 -15.33
N SER A 499 19.04 7.27 -14.95
CA SER A 499 18.43 7.03 -13.64
C SER A 499 19.20 5.95 -12.87
N THR A 500 19.59 6.24 -11.63
CA THR A 500 20.05 5.23 -10.68
C THR A 500 18.88 4.31 -10.32
N LEU A 501 19.02 3.02 -10.62
CA LEU A 501 18.07 1.96 -10.27
C LEU A 501 18.40 1.31 -8.91
N LEU A 502 19.67 1.30 -8.54
CA LEU A 502 20.17 0.83 -7.25
C LEU A 502 21.38 1.68 -6.86
N PHE A 503 21.37 2.20 -5.64
CA PHE A 503 22.52 2.83 -5.01
C PHE A 503 23.36 1.80 -4.25
N GLU A 504 24.63 2.09 -4.06
CA GLU A 504 25.51 1.30 -3.18
C GLU A 504 24.93 1.20 -1.75
N ARG A 505 24.81 -0.03 -1.23
CA ARG A 505 24.24 -0.32 0.11
C ARG A 505 25.27 -0.98 1.03
N PRO A 506 26.10 -0.20 1.76
CA PRO A 506 27.20 -0.70 2.60
C PRO A 506 26.90 -1.81 3.62
N ARG A 507 25.63 -2.11 3.94
CA ARG A 507 25.21 -3.16 4.88
C ARG A 507 24.78 -4.48 4.22
N ASP A 508 24.49 -4.48 2.92
CA ASP A 508 24.06 -5.66 2.15
C ASP A 508 25.26 -6.58 1.84
N VAL A 509 25.69 -7.33 2.86
CA VAL A 509 26.95 -8.11 2.88
C VAL A 509 26.78 -9.62 2.96
N LEU A 510 25.56 -10.10 3.20
CA LEU A 510 25.27 -11.53 3.36
C LEU A 510 24.78 -12.15 2.06
N SER A 511 24.05 -11.38 1.26
CA SER A 511 23.44 -11.81 0.00
C SER A 511 24.40 -11.65 -1.18
N SER A 512 24.24 -12.53 -2.17
CA SER A 512 24.99 -12.49 -3.44
C SER A 512 24.15 -12.20 -4.68
N ASN A 513 22.81 -12.22 -4.61
CA ASN A 513 21.97 -12.22 -5.81
C ASN A 513 20.88 -11.14 -5.79
N PHE A 514 20.52 -10.67 -6.98
CA PHE A 514 19.13 -10.32 -7.31
C PHE A 514 18.67 -11.34 -8.36
N ASP A 515 17.59 -12.07 -8.07
CA ASP A 515 17.02 -13.05 -9.00
C ASP A 515 15.68 -12.52 -9.51
N ASP A 516 15.65 -12.17 -10.80
CA ASP A 516 14.54 -11.58 -11.54
C ASP A 516 13.87 -10.33 -10.92
N TRP A 517 14.66 -9.51 -10.20
CA TRP A 517 14.18 -8.30 -9.53
C TRP A 517 13.80 -7.17 -10.51
N PRO A 518 12.56 -6.61 -10.44
CA PRO A 518 12.05 -5.65 -11.41
C PRO A 518 12.28 -4.18 -10.98
N PHE A 519 13.53 -3.69 -11.05
CA PHE A 519 13.88 -2.32 -10.65
C PHE A 519 13.06 -1.26 -11.41
N LEU A 520 12.21 -0.51 -10.71
CA LEU A 520 11.34 0.54 -11.27
C LEU A 520 12.08 1.87 -11.41
N SER A 521 11.74 2.62 -12.46
CA SER A 521 12.06 4.03 -12.61
C SER A 521 10.90 4.81 -13.24
N VAL A 522 10.36 5.81 -12.52
CA VAL A 522 9.35 6.75 -13.04
C VAL A 522 9.97 7.98 -13.70
N HIS A 523 11.29 8.17 -13.59
CA HIS A 523 12.04 9.33 -14.09
C HIS A 523 11.89 9.60 -15.60
N PHE A 524 11.53 8.58 -16.38
CA PHE A 524 11.35 8.66 -17.84
C PHE A 524 9.94 9.14 -18.26
N TRP A 525 9.08 9.55 -17.33
CA TRP A 525 7.66 9.86 -17.61
C TRP A 525 7.49 10.90 -18.74
N GLY A 526 6.78 10.50 -19.79
CA GLY A 526 6.54 11.25 -21.02
C GLY A 526 7.62 11.14 -22.10
N GLU A 527 8.73 10.44 -21.86
CA GLU A 527 9.74 10.14 -22.89
C GLU A 527 9.25 9.06 -23.88
N LYS A 528 10.02 8.87 -24.95
CA LYS A 528 9.82 7.78 -25.92
C LYS A 528 10.52 6.50 -25.44
N ALA A 529 9.87 5.35 -25.65
CA ALA A 529 10.51 4.05 -25.46
C ALA A 529 11.49 3.68 -26.60
N ASP A 530 11.21 4.14 -27.82
CA ASP A 530 11.98 3.91 -29.05
C ASP A 530 13.44 4.40 -28.97
N GLY A 531 14.38 3.51 -29.32
CA GLY A 531 15.81 3.77 -29.45
C GLY A 531 16.71 2.90 -28.55
N ARG A 532 17.92 3.39 -28.26
CA ARG A 532 18.93 2.67 -27.48
C ARG A 532 18.76 2.89 -25.97
N TRP A 533 18.56 1.80 -25.23
CA TRP A 533 18.67 1.77 -23.78
C TRP A 533 20.01 1.18 -23.36
N THR A 534 20.63 1.75 -22.32
CA THR A 534 21.92 1.27 -21.78
C THR A 534 21.81 1.01 -20.28
N LEU A 535 22.10 -0.22 -19.86
CA LEU A 535 22.24 -0.61 -18.46
C LEU A 535 23.73 -0.66 -18.09
N GLN A 536 24.10 0.05 -17.03
CA GLN A 536 25.45 0.02 -16.45
C GLN A 536 25.40 -0.65 -15.08
N VAL A 537 26.19 -1.71 -14.91
CA VAL A 537 26.39 -2.44 -13.66
C VAL A 537 27.76 -2.09 -13.12
N ILE A 538 27.81 -1.39 -11.99
CA ILE A 538 29.04 -0.78 -11.45
C ILE A 538 29.37 -1.41 -10.10
N ASN A 539 30.64 -1.81 -9.92
CA ASN A 539 31.19 -2.17 -8.61
C ASN A 539 31.61 -0.89 -7.87
N ALA A 540 30.65 -0.23 -7.20
CA ALA A 540 30.81 1.08 -6.56
C ALA A 540 31.18 1.01 -5.07
N GLY A 541 30.94 -0.11 -4.39
CA GLY A 541 31.30 -0.29 -2.98
C GLY A 541 32.77 -0.69 -2.77
N ASN A 542 33.35 -0.21 -1.67
CA ASN A 542 34.77 -0.39 -1.34
C ASN A 542 35.10 -1.71 -0.61
N ARG A 543 34.12 -2.60 -0.39
CA ARG A 543 34.36 -3.90 0.26
C ARG A 543 35.06 -4.85 -0.72
N HIS A 544 35.92 -5.73 -0.19
CA HIS A 544 36.66 -6.70 -1.00
C HIS A 544 35.72 -7.69 -1.69
N VAL A 545 35.85 -7.83 -3.00
CA VAL A 545 35.13 -8.81 -3.83
C VAL A 545 36.07 -9.99 -4.10
N ASN A 546 35.67 -11.21 -3.74
CA ASN A 546 36.54 -12.39 -3.81
C ASN A 546 36.42 -13.18 -5.14
N SER A 547 35.39 -12.89 -5.94
CA SER A 547 35.08 -13.61 -7.17
C SER A 547 34.32 -12.70 -8.14
N PRO A 548 34.55 -12.77 -9.46
CA PRO A 548 33.74 -12.03 -10.44
C PRO A 548 32.24 -12.31 -10.29
N GLY A 549 31.45 -11.25 -10.39
CA GLY A 549 30.01 -11.36 -10.52
C GLY A 549 29.60 -11.75 -11.94
N ILE A 550 28.31 -12.03 -12.13
CA ILE A 550 27.71 -12.29 -13.45
C ILE A 550 26.34 -11.63 -13.49
N LEU A 551 26.10 -10.76 -14.47
CA LEU A 551 24.75 -10.47 -14.96
C LEU A 551 24.33 -11.67 -15.82
N LYS A 552 23.32 -12.43 -15.40
CA LYS A 552 22.84 -13.63 -16.12
C LYS A 552 21.77 -13.28 -17.16
N LYS A 553 20.88 -12.37 -16.79
CA LYS A 553 19.64 -12.08 -17.55
C LYS A 553 19.20 -10.63 -17.32
N TRP A 554 18.69 -9.96 -18.36
CA TRP A 554 17.93 -8.72 -18.18
C TRP A 554 16.86 -8.49 -19.26
N GLN A 555 15.79 -7.79 -18.88
CA GLN A 555 14.68 -7.35 -19.74
C GLN A 555 14.22 -5.95 -19.32
N LEU A 556 13.78 -5.14 -20.29
CA LEU A 556 13.07 -3.88 -20.04
C LEU A 556 11.58 -4.07 -20.28
N ILE A 557 10.76 -3.56 -19.36
CA ILE A 557 9.30 -3.51 -19.46
C ILE A 557 8.88 -2.04 -19.44
N PHE A 558 8.26 -1.60 -20.52
CA PHE A 558 7.80 -0.24 -20.73
C PHE A 558 6.28 -0.19 -20.57
N TYR A 559 5.81 0.67 -19.67
CA TYR A 559 4.40 0.97 -19.48
C TYR A 559 4.13 2.37 -20.04
N GLY A 560 2.97 2.59 -20.64
CA GLY A 560 2.62 3.90 -21.20
C GLY A 560 1.50 3.86 -22.23
N THR A 561 1.53 4.77 -23.20
CA THR A 561 0.46 4.91 -24.21
C THR A 561 1.00 5.10 -25.64
N ALA A 562 0.23 4.65 -26.64
CA ALA A 562 0.52 4.88 -28.06
C ALA A 562 0.22 6.32 -28.51
N THR A 563 -0.82 6.94 -27.94
CA THR A 563 -1.26 8.32 -28.21
C THR A 563 -0.91 9.26 -27.05
N ASN A 564 -0.74 10.56 -27.32
CA ASN A 564 -0.43 11.55 -26.28
C ASN A 564 -1.47 11.47 -25.14
N PRO A 565 -1.06 11.18 -23.89
CA PRO A 565 -1.97 10.96 -22.78
C PRO A 565 -2.59 12.24 -22.23
N ILE A 566 -1.90 13.38 -22.37
CA ILE A 566 -2.33 14.66 -21.76
C ILE A 566 -3.46 15.27 -22.60
N ARG A 567 -4.69 15.23 -22.06
CA ARG A 567 -5.90 15.74 -22.70
C ARG A 567 -6.69 16.62 -21.72
N ILE A 568 -6.91 17.88 -22.08
CA ILE A 568 -7.56 18.89 -21.23
C ILE A 568 -8.85 19.35 -21.91
N ARG A 569 -9.94 19.48 -21.14
CA ARG A 569 -11.25 19.93 -21.61
C ARG A 569 -11.22 21.42 -21.93
N THR A 570 -11.03 21.77 -23.21
CA THR A 570 -11.08 23.16 -23.66
C THR A 570 -12.50 23.72 -23.50
N GLN A 571 -12.68 24.73 -22.63
CA GLN A 571 -13.96 25.44 -22.56
C GLN A 571 -14.21 26.16 -23.89
N GLN A 572 -15.31 25.83 -24.56
CA GLN A 572 -15.82 26.63 -25.67
C GLN A 572 -16.34 27.95 -25.12
N PHE A 573 -15.57 29.04 -25.27
CA PHE A 573 -16.06 30.38 -25.06
C PHE A 573 -17.15 30.69 -26.10
N SER A 574 -18.42 30.51 -25.73
CA SER A 574 -19.55 31.04 -26.50
C SER A 574 -19.46 32.58 -26.51
N PRO A 575 -19.42 33.24 -27.67
CA PRO A 575 -19.32 34.70 -27.74
C PRO A 575 -20.67 35.33 -27.34
N VAL A 576 -20.77 35.77 -26.08
CA VAL A 576 -21.95 36.48 -25.58
C VAL A 576 -22.09 37.82 -26.33
N GLN A 577 -23.10 37.93 -27.19
CA GLN A 577 -23.45 39.20 -27.82
C GLN A 577 -24.10 40.17 -26.81
N PRO A 578 -23.81 41.49 -26.88
CA PRO A 578 -24.26 42.46 -25.89
C PRO A 578 -25.67 43.01 -26.19
N HIS A 579 -26.62 42.85 -25.27
CA HIS A 579 -27.92 43.53 -25.34
C HIS A 579 -28.31 44.28 -24.07
N ALA A 580 -28.18 45.62 -24.18
CA ALA A 580 -29.04 46.68 -23.64
C ALA A 580 -29.74 46.51 -22.27
N PHE A 581 -29.27 47.30 -21.30
CA PHE A 581 -30.03 48.16 -20.37
C PHE A 581 -31.52 47.87 -20.08
N SER A 582 -31.84 47.72 -18.79
CA SER A 582 -32.81 48.63 -18.15
C SER A 582 -32.48 48.85 -16.66
N ALA A 583 -32.68 50.07 -16.16
CA ALA A 583 -32.46 50.42 -14.74
C ALA A 583 -33.30 51.66 -14.35
N PRO A 584 -33.97 51.68 -13.17
CA PRO A 584 -34.75 52.84 -12.71
C PRO A 584 -34.04 53.68 -11.62
N ILE A 585 -33.35 54.73 -12.08
CA ILE A 585 -33.32 56.10 -11.49
C ILE A 585 -33.06 56.26 -9.97
N SER A 586 -31.80 56.55 -9.61
CA SER A 586 -31.36 57.57 -8.62
C SER A 586 -29.83 57.64 -8.46
N GLN A 587 -29.18 58.78 -8.13
CA GLN A 587 -29.54 60.19 -8.33
C GLN A 587 -28.30 61.14 -8.22
N ILE A 588 -28.29 62.20 -9.05
CA ILE A 588 -27.83 63.60 -8.90
C ILE A 588 -26.93 63.97 -7.67
N PRO A 589 -25.84 64.81 -7.79
CA PRO A 589 -25.25 65.50 -8.96
C PRO A 589 -23.70 65.41 -9.16
N LEU A 590 -23.27 66.04 -10.27
CA LEU A 590 -21.98 66.63 -10.74
C LEU A 590 -20.87 66.93 -9.70
N SER A 591 -19.57 67.14 -10.05
CA SER A 591 -18.93 67.72 -11.27
C SER A 591 -17.45 67.25 -11.42
N SER A 592 -16.54 67.64 -12.35
CA SER A 592 -16.51 68.38 -13.65
C SER A 592 -15.08 68.32 -14.27
N GLU A 593 -14.94 68.42 -15.61
CA GLU A 593 -13.69 68.70 -16.39
C GLU A 593 -12.56 67.63 -16.30
N GLY A 594 -11.58 67.47 -17.22
CA GLY A 594 -11.18 68.13 -18.49
C GLY A 594 -9.63 68.19 -18.60
N ILE A 595 -8.92 68.19 -19.74
CA ILE A 595 -9.28 68.04 -21.18
C ILE A 595 -7.98 67.83 -22.05
N ILE A 596 -8.04 67.07 -23.16
CA ILE A 596 -7.15 67.09 -24.39
C ILE A 596 -5.70 66.50 -24.39
N ASP A 597 -5.27 66.09 -25.60
CA ASP A 597 -4.09 65.34 -26.12
C ASP A 597 -3.36 66.21 -27.22
N PRO A 598 -2.44 65.81 -28.15
CA PRO A 598 -1.41 64.74 -28.26
C PRO A 598 -0.02 65.25 -28.85
N GLU A 599 0.68 64.42 -29.67
CA GLU A 599 1.91 64.58 -30.52
C GLU A 599 3.26 64.07 -29.92
N PHE A 600 4.08 63.15 -30.49
CA PHE A 600 4.68 62.85 -31.83
C PHE A 600 5.79 63.84 -32.29
N SER A 601 6.96 63.50 -32.89
CA SER A 601 7.54 62.22 -33.37
C SER A 601 9.05 62.26 -33.76
N GLY A 602 9.76 61.10 -33.71
CA GLY A 602 10.92 60.70 -34.57
C GLY A 602 12.29 61.38 -34.39
N PRO A 603 13.37 60.98 -35.14
CA PRO A 603 13.50 59.90 -36.15
C PRO A 603 14.73 58.92 -35.97
N SER A 604 14.94 57.99 -36.93
CA SER A 604 15.97 56.91 -36.99
C SER A 604 17.18 57.21 -37.94
N PRO A 605 18.19 56.33 -38.25
CA PRO A 605 18.02 55.10 -39.08
C PRO A 605 19.08 53.91 -39.06
N PHE A 606 18.69 52.75 -39.63
CA PHE A 606 19.48 51.62 -40.26
C PHE A 606 20.62 50.89 -39.50
N GLN A 607 20.98 49.61 -39.74
CA GLN A 607 20.62 48.48 -40.66
C GLN A 607 20.83 47.14 -39.86
N ASN A 608 20.26 45.94 -40.08
CA ASN A 608 20.10 45.11 -41.31
C ASN A 608 19.22 43.83 -41.00
N TYR A 609 18.52 43.25 -42.00
CA TYR A 609 17.82 41.91 -42.09
C TYR A 609 16.96 41.36 -40.91
N GLN A 610 15.66 40.98 -41.00
CA GLN A 610 14.86 40.12 -41.93
C GLN A 610 15.13 38.59 -41.81
N GLY A 611 14.13 37.67 -41.80
CA GLY A 611 12.70 37.77 -42.15
C GLY A 611 11.80 36.60 -41.64
N PRO A 612 10.55 36.42 -42.14
CA PRO A 612 9.34 36.32 -41.29
C PRO A 612 8.66 34.92 -41.24
N PHE A 613 7.41 34.75 -40.76
CA PHE A 613 6.18 34.89 -41.58
C PHE A 613 4.84 34.99 -40.79
N THR A 614 3.82 35.51 -41.48
CA THR A 614 2.40 35.56 -41.09
C THR A 614 1.58 34.39 -41.67
N GLY A 615 0.37 34.15 -41.15
CA GLY A 615 -0.54 33.13 -41.67
C GLY A 615 -1.40 33.58 -42.86
N ALA A 616 -1.65 32.66 -43.80
CA ALA A 616 -2.69 32.74 -44.83
C ALA A 616 -3.09 31.31 -45.25
N ALA A 617 -4.33 31.12 -45.73
CA ALA A 617 -4.82 29.80 -46.13
C ALA A 617 -4.47 29.47 -47.59
N SER A 618 -4.39 28.17 -47.91
CA SER A 618 -4.48 27.62 -49.26
C SER A 618 -4.97 26.17 -49.21
N ASN A 619 -5.68 25.76 -50.26
CA ASN A 619 -6.29 24.43 -50.42
C ASN A 619 -6.20 24.05 -51.92
N VAL A 620 -6.60 22.82 -52.29
CA VAL A 620 -6.86 22.34 -53.67
C VAL A 620 -5.65 21.81 -54.50
N GLN A 621 -5.60 20.47 -54.64
CA GLN A 621 -5.17 19.66 -55.82
C GLN A 621 -3.66 19.56 -56.24
N ALA A 622 -3.17 18.50 -56.92
CA ALA A 622 -3.68 17.11 -57.13
C ALA A 622 -2.67 16.13 -57.78
N SER A 623 -2.91 14.82 -57.63
CA SER A 623 -2.58 13.68 -58.55
C SER A 623 -1.09 13.31 -58.75
N VAL A 624 -0.68 12.09 -59.16
CA VAL A 624 -1.31 10.78 -59.53
C VAL A 624 -0.42 9.65 -58.92
N ALA A 625 -0.65 8.33 -58.96
CA ALA A 625 -1.60 7.40 -59.62
C ALA A 625 -2.00 6.27 -58.62
N THR A 626 -3.10 5.51 -58.68
CA THR A 626 -4.08 5.08 -59.72
C THR A 626 -3.71 3.84 -60.56
N LEU A 627 -3.83 2.66 -59.92
CA LEU A 627 -4.01 1.31 -60.48
C LEU A 627 -4.64 0.46 -59.35
N ASP A 628 -5.68 -0.37 -59.52
CA ASP A 628 -6.87 -0.28 -60.38
C ASP A 628 -7.97 -1.20 -59.77
N GLY A 629 -9.25 -1.18 -60.15
CA GLY A 629 -9.93 -0.37 -61.16
C GLY A 629 -11.43 -0.71 -61.25
N SER A 630 -12.25 0.30 -61.61
CA SER A 630 -13.73 0.27 -61.76
C SER A 630 -14.60 0.08 -60.50
N SER A 631 -15.85 0.58 -60.41
CA SER A 631 -16.27 2.01 -60.48
C SER A 631 -17.78 2.22 -60.23
N ALA A 632 -18.11 3.18 -59.34
CA ALA A 632 -19.20 4.16 -59.48
C ALA A 632 -20.69 3.68 -59.39
N PRO A 633 -21.68 4.58 -59.15
CA PRO A 633 -21.59 6.06 -59.04
C PRO A 633 -22.09 6.68 -57.71
N LEU A 634 -21.80 7.99 -57.58
CA LEU A 634 -22.28 8.91 -56.54
C LEU A 634 -23.42 9.81 -57.06
N MET A 635 -24.38 10.15 -56.18
CA MET A 635 -25.09 11.44 -56.15
C MET A 635 -25.42 11.75 -54.68
N THR A 636 -24.83 12.76 -54.02
CA THR A 636 -25.04 14.21 -54.11
C THR A 636 -26.43 14.70 -53.69
N ASN A 637 -26.49 15.32 -52.51
CA ASN A 637 -27.24 16.54 -52.15
C ASN A 637 -26.52 17.13 -50.92
N GLN A 638 -26.08 18.40 -50.92
CA GLN A 638 -26.92 19.58 -50.67
C GLN A 638 -27.73 19.45 -49.36
N LEU A 639 -27.11 19.92 -48.27
CA LEU A 639 -27.82 20.29 -47.03
C LEU A 639 -28.27 21.75 -47.16
N PRO A 640 -29.56 22.06 -46.99
CA PRO A 640 -30.03 23.41 -46.71
C PRO A 640 -29.61 23.88 -45.31
N GLU A 641 -29.66 25.19 -45.10
CA GLU A 641 -29.82 25.77 -43.76
C GLU A 641 -31.25 25.47 -43.23
N ASP A 642 -31.58 25.90 -42.01
CA ASP A 642 -32.88 25.67 -41.32
C ASP A 642 -33.17 24.23 -40.81
N ALA A 643 -32.54 23.86 -39.68
CA ALA A 643 -33.03 22.79 -38.81
C ALA A 643 -32.86 23.08 -37.29
N ALA A 644 -32.58 24.33 -36.90
CA ALA A 644 -32.29 24.71 -35.52
C ALA A 644 -33.42 25.55 -34.85
N ASN A 645 -34.69 25.21 -35.10
CA ASN A 645 -35.83 25.90 -34.47
C ASN A 645 -37.16 25.10 -34.49
N VAL A 646 -37.21 23.90 -33.89
CA VAL A 646 -38.48 23.20 -33.60
C VAL A 646 -38.48 22.56 -32.21
N LEU A 647 -38.53 23.38 -31.15
CA LEU A 647 -38.91 22.94 -29.79
C LEU A 647 -40.05 23.77 -29.17
N THR A 648 -40.78 24.50 -30.01
CA THR A 648 -42.04 25.20 -29.69
C THR A 648 -43.12 24.91 -30.74
N GLY A 649 -43.19 23.66 -31.19
CA GLY A 649 -44.24 23.14 -32.07
C GLY A 649 -45.29 22.35 -31.30
N SER A 650 -46.57 22.57 -31.59
CA SER A 650 -47.67 21.81 -30.98
C SER A 650 -47.57 20.31 -31.29
N LEU A 651 -47.80 19.47 -30.27
CA LEU A 651 -47.93 18.03 -30.45
C LEU A 651 -49.19 17.72 -31.26
N ASP A 652 -49.03 17.17 -32.46
CA ASP A 652 -50.09 16.51 -33.21
C ASP A 652 -50.04 14.99 -32.90
N PRO A 653 -51.02 14.44 -32.13
CA PRO A 653 -51.02 13.02 -31.76
C PRO A 653 -51.35 12.06 -32.93
N ALA A 654 -51.74 12.56 -34.11
CA ALA A 654 -52.29 11.76 -35.20
C ALA A 654 -51.30 10.90 -36.02
N LYS A 655 -50.04 10.72 -35.57
CA LYS A 655 -48.96 10.08 -36.37
C LYS A 655 -48.32 8.80 -35.78
N ARG A 656 -48.93 8.13 -34.80
CA ARG A 656 -48.57 6.73 -34.48
C ARG A 656 -49.20 5.78 -35.51
N ILE A 657 -48.38 5.13 -36.35
CA ILE A 657 -48.85 4.09 -37.28
C ILE A 657 -48.65 2.72 -36.59
N LEU A 658 -49.76 2.00 -36.39
CA LEU A 658 -49.80 0.77 -35.56
C LEU A 658 -49.77 -0.55 -36.35
N HIS A 659 -49.71 -0.51 -37.68
CA HIS A 659 -50.01 -1.69 -38.52
C HIS A 659 -48.98 -2.04 -39.60
N ASP A 660 -47.85 -1.33 -39.68
CA ASP A 660 -46.86 -1.55 -40.74
C ASP A 660 -45.44 -1.11 -40.29
N CYS A 661 -44.96 -1.76 -39.23
CA CYS A 661 -43.70 -1.47 -38.54
C CYS A 661 -42.62 -2.52 -38.80
N ASP A 662 -41.35 -2.15 -38.60
CA ASP A 662 -40.24 -3.10 -38.66
C ASP A 662 -40.40 -4.23 -37.62
N PRO A 663 -40.05 -5.50 -37.92
CA PRO A 663 -40.15 -6.61 -36.97
C PRO A 663 -39.34 -6.47 -35.67
N GLN A 664 -38.39 -5.53 -35.60
CA GLN A 664 -37.62 -5.15 -34.41
C GLN A 664 -38.29 -4.03 -33.57
N CYS A 665 -39.40 -3.44 -34.02
CA CYS A 665 -40.21 -2.53 -33.21
C CYS A 665 -41.06 -3.29 -32.19
N ASP A 666 -41.30 -2.68 -31.02
CA ASP A 666 -42.18 -3.23 -29.98
C ASP A 666 -43.66 -2.84 -30.17
N LEU A 667 -44.49 -3.09 -29.15
CA LEU A 667 -45.92 -2.80 -29.16
C LEU A 667 -46.26 -1.29 -29.00
N GLN A 668 -45.28 -0.40 -28.76
CA GLN A 668 -45.50 1.05 -28.77
C GLN A 668 -45.73 1.61 -30.19
N GLY A 669 -45.43 0.81 -31.22
CA GLY A 669 -45.61 1.14 -32.64
C GLY A 669 -44.40 1.83 -33.27
N CYS A 670 -44.63 2.50 -34.39
CA CYS A 670 -43.58 3.13 -35.18
C CYS A 670 -44.02 4.44 -35.84
N TYR A 671 -43.02 5.22 -36.24
CA TYR A 671 -43.11 6.39 -37.11
C TYR A 671 -42.90 6.02 -38.60
N GLY A 672 -42.56 4.76 -38.90
CA GLY A 672 -42.34 4.26 -40.26
C GLY A 672 -41.77 2.82 -40.30
N LYS A 673 -41.51 2.33 -41.50
CA LYS A 673 -41.17 0.92 -41.79
C LYS A 673 -39.74 0.48 -41.46
N GLY A 674 -38.82 1.40 -41.16
CA GLY A 674 -37.42 1.07 -40.91
C GLY A 674 -37.11 0.76 -39.44
N PRO A 675 -36.05 -0.01 -39.13
CA PRO A 675 -35.66 -0.33 -37.75
C PRO A 675 -35.14 0.90 -36.98
N THR A 676 -34.88 2.01 -37.67
CA THR A 676 -34.56 3.34 -37.09
C THR A 676 -35.80 4.20 -36.80
N GLN A 677 -37.01 3.70 -37.08
CA GLN A 677 -38.27 4.46 -36.98
C GLN A 677 -39.25 3.88 -35.96
N CYS A 678 -38.82 2.91 -35.14
CA CYS A 678 -39.61 2.38 -34.04
C CYS A 678 -39.79 3.42 -32.91
N VAL A 679 -40.92 3.37 -32.20
CA VAL A 679 -41.12 4.16 -30.96
C VAL A 679 -40.25 3.58 -29.83
N ALA A 680 -40.23 2.25 -29.70
CA ALA A 680 -39.28 1.51 -28.87
C ALA A 680 -38.90 0.17 -29.54
N CYS A 681 -37.84 -0.45 -29.05
CA CYS A 681 -37.26 -1.67 -29.64
C CYS A 681 -37.74 -2.93 -28.91
N LYS A 682 -38.04 -3.96 -29.69
CA LYS A 682 -38.53 -5.27 -29.23
C LYS A 682 -37.49 -6.12 -28.49
N ALA A 683 -36.20 -5.89 -28.79
CA ALA A 683 -35.08 -6.57 -28.17
C ALA A 683 -34.06 -5.54 -27.67
N TYR A 684 -33.23 -5.00 -28.57
CA TYR A 684 -32.18 -4.05 -28.19
C TYR A 684 -32.13 -2.83 -29.13
N ARG A 685 -31.54 -1.74 -28.64
CA ARG A 685 -31.30 -0.51 -29.39
C ARG A 685 -29.80 -0.24 -29.54
N LEU A 686 -29.35 -0.04 -30.78
CA LEU A 686 -28.00 0.43 -31.13
C LEU A 686 -28.15 1.81 -31.76
N ASP A 687 -27.67 2.86 -31.09
CA ASP A 687 -27.94 4.26 -31.39
C ASP A 687 -29.46 4.55 -31.55
N ASN A 688 -29.93 4.73 -32.79
CA ASN A 688 -31.34 4.90 -33.14
C ASN A 688 -31.99 3.65 -33.76
N MET A 689 -31.22 2.60 -34.07
CA MET A 689 -31.69 1.38 -34.73
C MET A 689 -32.06 0.29 -33.73
N CYS A 690 -33.19 -0.38 -33.94
CA CYS A 690 -33.57 -1.58 -33.21
C CYS A 690 -32.92 -2.83 -33.82
N VAL A 691 -32.32 -3.67 -32.98
CA VAL A 691 -31.56 -4.88 -33.37
C VAL A 691 -31.96 -6.07 -32.50
N SER A 692 -31.96 -7.28 -33.09
CA SER A 692 -32.36 -8.51 -32.41
C SER A 692 -31.31 -9.06 -31.43
N ARG A 693 -30.04 -8.68 -31.62
CA ARG A 693 -28.90 -8.91 -30.73
C ARG A 693 -27.92 -7.74 -30.88
N CYS A 694 -27.19 -7.42 -29.82
CA CYS A 694 -26.09 -6.47 -29.91
C CYS A 694 -24.93 -7.05 -30.75
N PRO A 695 -24.27 -6.25 -31.61
CA PRO A 695 -23.13 -6.70 -32.40
C PRO A 695 -21.89 -6.97 -31.53
N PRO A 696 -20.86 -7.66 -32.06
CA PRO A 696 -19.54 -7.76 -31.43
C PRO A 696 -19.02 -6.40 -30.95
N ARG A 697 -18.22 -6.43 -29.88
CA ARG A 697 -17.78 -5.26 -29.09
C ARG A 697 -18.91 -4.46 -28.44
N SER A 698 -20.10 -5.04 -28.31
CA SER A 698 -21.18 -4.48 -27.47
C SER A 698 -22.02 -5.55 -26.78
N PHE A 699 -22.62 -5.18 -25.63
CA PHE A 699 -23.50 -6.01 -24.82
C PHE A 699 -24.80 -5.26 -24.49
N PRO A 700 -25.91 -5.95 -24.17
CA PRO A 700 -27.15 -5.29 -23.78
C PRO A 700 -27.07 -4.79 -22.34
N ASN A 701 -27.26 -3.48 -22.12
CA ASN A 701 -27.39 -2.95 -20.77
C ASN A 701 -28.81 -3.20 -20.20
N GLN A 702 -28.99 -2.98 -18.88
CA GLN A 702 -30.29 -3.06 -18.19
C GLN A 702 -31.39 -2.15 -18.78
N GLY A 703 -31.08 -1.23 -19.70
CA GLY A 703 -32.05 -0.38 -20.40
C GLY A 703 -32.48 -0.90 -21.77
N GLY A 704 -32.00 -2.07 -22.21
CA GLY A 704 -32.22 -2.59 -23.57
C GLY A 704 -31.40 -1.86 -24.64
N VAL A 705 -30.32 -1.18 -24.26
CA VAL A 705 -29.43 -0.45 -25.18
C VAL A 705 -28.09 -1.17 -25.26
N CYS A 706 -27.60 -1.38 -26.48
CA CYS A 706 -26.29 -1.95 -26.71
C CYS A 706 -25.21 -0.94 -26.28
N TRP A 707 -24.44 -1.31 -25.25
CA TRP A 707 -23.31 -0.54 -24.74
C TRP A 707 -21.99 -1.18 -25.18
N PRO A 708 -20.92 -0.40 -25.42
CA PRO A 708 -19.64 -0.96 -25.82
C PRO A 708 -19.07 -1.87 -24.73
N CYS A 709 -18.40 -2.94 -25.15
CA CYS A 709 -17.55 -3.73 -24.27
C CYS A 709 -16.34 -2.90 -23.80
N HIS A 710 -15.67 -3.37 -22.74
CA HIS A 710 -14.27 -3.00 -22.55
C HIS A 710 -13.45 -3.36 -23.80
N GLU A 711 -12.50 -2.51 -24.19
CA GLU A 711 -11.85 -2.58 -25.50
C GLU A 711 -10.97 -3.82 -25.75
N SER A 712 -10.50 -4.46 -24.67
CA SER A 712 -9.79 -5.75 -24.75
C SER A 712 -10.73 -6.95 -24.97
N CYS A 713 -12.05 -6.76 -24.90
CA CYS A 713 -13.04 -7.77 -25.27
C CYS A 713 -13.47 -7.61 -26.75
N GLU A 714 -13.59 -8.72 -27.48
CA GLU A 714 -14.33 -8.78 -28.75
C GLU A 714 -15.81 -9.11 -28.53
N THR A 715 -16.13 -9.86 -27.47
CA THR A 715 -17.50 -10.04 -26.97
C THR A 715 -17.50 -10.04 -25.45
N CYS A 716 -18.56 -9.55 -24.83
CA CYS A 716 -18.65 -9.36 -23.39
C CYS A 716 -20.09 -9.55 -22.86
N ALA A 717 -20.22 -9.77 -21.56
CA ALA A 717 -21.50 -9.80 -20.85
C ALA A 717 -21.82 -8.46 -20.14
N GLY A 718 -20.87 -7.52 -20.11
CA GLY A 718 -20.90 -6.30 -19.31
C GLY A 718 -19.84 -5.30 -19.78
N ALA A 719 -19.82 -4.11 -19.16
CA ALA A 719 -18.90 -3.02 -19.53
C ALA A 719 -17.50 -3.13 -18.89
N GLY A 720 -17.32 -4.02 -17.90
CA GLY A 720 -16.06 -4.17 -17.18
C GLY A 720 -15.00 -4.91 -17.99
N GLN A 721 -13.72 -4.75 -17.62
CA GLN A 721 -12.62 -5.50 -18.23
C GLN A 721 -12.67 -6.99 -17.86
N ASP A 722 -13.26 -7.31 -16.70
CA ASP A 722 -13.63 -8.64 -16.23
C ASP A 722 -14.82 -9.25 -17.00
N SER A 723 -15.53 -8.48 -17.82
CA SER A 723 -16.74 -8.94 -18.50
C SER A 723 -16.53 -9.65 -19.84
N CYS A 724 -15.28 -9.95 -20.25
CA CYS A 724 -15.01 -10.46 -21.60
C CYS A 724 -15.35 -11.95 -21.78
N LEU A 725 -16.30 -12.24 -22.67
CA LEU A 725 -16.61 -13.60 -23.11
C LEU A 725 -15.55 -14.10 -24.11
N SER A 726 -15.07 -13.22 -25.00
CA SER A 726 -13.93 -13.46 -25.89
C SER A 726 -13.07 -12.20 -26.01
N CYS A 727 -11.77 -12.36 -26.21
CA CYS A 727 -10.83 -11.24 -26.31
C CYS A 727 -10.72 -10.64 -27.71
N ALA A 728 -10.36 -9.37 -27.76
CA ALA A 728 -9.87 -8.69 -28.95
C ALA A 728 -8.57 -9.35 -29.45
N PRO A 729 -8.18 -9.17 -30.72
CA PRO A 729 -6.91 -9.67 -31.24
C PRO A 729 -5.70 -9.26 -30.36
N ALA A 730 -4.71 -10.15 -30.28
CA ALA A 730 -3.52 -10.04 -29.43
C ALA A 730 -3.79 -9.88 -27.91
N HIS A 731 -4.98 -10.23 -27.43
CA HIS A 731 -5.28 -10.35 -26.00
C HIS A 731 -5.65 -11.80 -25.65
N LEU A 732 -5.07 -12.29 -24.56
CA LEU A 732 -5.28 -13.61 -23.98
C LEU A 732 -6.39 -13.54 -22.94
N ARG A 733 -7.30 -14.53 -22.91
CA ARG A 733 -8.39 -14.57 -21.91
C ARG A 733 -7.93 -15.25 -20.63
N VAL A 734 -7.93 -14.56 -19.50
CA VAL A 734 -7.78 -15.19 -18.18
C VAL A 734 -9.02 -16.03 -17.88
N THR A 735 -8.85 -17.34 -17.70
CA THR A 735 -9.94 -18.33 -17.76
C THR A 735 -10.93 -18.29 -16.60
N ASP A 736 -10.50 -17.88 -15.41
CA ASP A 736 -11.33 -17.73 -14.20
C ASP A 736 -11.81 -16.29 -13.97
N LEU A 737 -11.12 -15.28 -14.50
CA LEU A 737 -11.43 -13.86 -14.28
C LEU A 737 -12.18 -13.16 -15.43
N ALA A 738 -12.27 -13.76 -16.62
CA ALA A 738 -12.66 -13.13 -17.90
C ALA A 738 -11.95 -11.80 -18.26
N VAL A 739 -10.88 -11.44 -17.55
CA VAL A 739 -10.02 -10.32 -17.91
C VAL A 739 -9.26 -10.70 -19.18
N CYS A 740 -9.41 -9.88 -20.22
CA CYS A 740 -8.56 -9.95 -21.41
C CYS A 740 -7.30 -9.10 -21.20
N LEU A 741 -6.13 -9.75 -21.24
CA LEU A 741 -4.80 -9.17 -21.00
C LEU A 741 -3.87 -9.40 -22.19
N GLN A 742 -2.92 -8.50 -22.40
CA GLN A 742 -1.88 -8.65 -23.44
C GLN A 742 -0.81 -9.69 -23.07
N GLN A 743 -0.74 -10.11 -21.80
CA GLN A 743 0.08 -11.22 -21.33
C GLN A 743 -0.53 -11.83 -20.06
N CYS A 744 -0.28 -13.11 -19.82
CA CYS A 744 -0.63 -13.77 -18.57
C CYS A 744 0.13 -13.20 -17.36
N LEU A 745 -0.56 -13.14 -16.22
CA LEU A 745 0.02 -12.76 -14.94
C LEU A 745 0.87 -13.91 -14.38
N GLU A 746 1.76 -13.61 -13.43
CA GLU A 746 2.38 -14.66 -12.61
C GLU A 746 1.29 -15.43 -11.81
N GLY A 747 1.51 -16.72 -11.60
CA GLY A 747 0.45 -17.68 -11.21
C GLY A 747 -0.40 -18.23 -12.37
N TYR A 748 -0.11 -17.87 -13.62
CA TYR A 748 -0.74 -18.41 -14.83
C TYR A 748 0.31 -18.73 -15.89
N TYR A 749 0.01 -19.69 -16.78
CA TYR A 749 0.78 -19.89 -18.01
C TYR A 749 -0.06 -19.55 -19.26
N GLU A 750 0.63 -19.26 -20.35
CA GLU A 750 0.04 -18.95 -21.64
C GLU A 750 -0.25 -20.23 -22.42
N ASN A 751 -1.53 -20.51 -22.68
CA ASN A 751 -1.96 -21.56 -23.58
C ASN A 751 -2.14 -20.97 -24.99
N ILE A 752 -1.14 -21.20 -25.83
CA ILE A 752 -1.02 -20.68 -27.20
C ILE A 752 -2.07 -21.33 -28.13
N GLU A 753 -2.54 -22.55 -27.85
CA GLU A 753 -3.50 -23.25 -28.73
C GLU A 753 -4.90 -22.62 -28.71
N ASN A 754 -5.29 -22.00 -27.58
CA ASN A 754 -6.61 -21.39 -27.40
C ASN A 754 -6.57 -19.88 -27.06
N ASN A 755 -5.38 -19.27 -27.00
CA ASN A 755 -5.14 -17.88 -26.59
C ASN A 755 -5.73 -17.56 -25.20
N THR A 756 -5.42 -18.40 -24.20
CA THR A 756 -5.89 -18.19 -22.81
C THR A 756 -4.75 -18.19 -21.81
N CYS A 757 -5.01 -17.56 -20.67
CA CYS A 757 -4.18 -17.64 -19.48
C CYS A 757 -4.85 -18.58 -18.49
N VAL A 758 -4.20 -19.73 -18.27
CA VAL A 758 -4.70 -20.81 -17.42
C VAL A 758 -3.94 -20.76 -16.09
N PRO A 759 -4.62 -20.75 -14.93
CA PRO A 759 -3.95 -20.71 -13.63
C PRO A 759 -3.10 -21.98 -13.40
N CYS A 760 -1.98 -21.81 -12.73
CA CYS A 760 -1.10 -22.92 -12.32
C CYS A 760 -1.79 -23.88 -11.33
N GLU A 761 -1.27 -25.09 -11.20
CA GLU A 761 -1.64 -26.00 -10.11
C GLU A 761 -1.31 -25.33 -8.76
N ALA A 762 -2.13 -25.52 -7.73
CA ALA A 762 -1.89 -24.93 -6.42
C ALA A 762 -0.51 -25.37 -5.87
N ASN A 763 0.12 -24.51 -5.04
CA ASN A 763 1.52 -24.57 -4.58
C ASN A 763 2.55 -23.98 -5.57
N CYS A 764 2.15 -23.52 -6.76
CA CYS A 764 3.06 -23.08 -7.82
C CYS A 764 2.88 -21.61 -8.20
N ALA A 765 3.83 -20.77 -7.78
CA ALA A 765 3.86 -19.34 -8.08
C ALA A 765 4.10 -19.05 -9.58
N SER A 766 4.75 -19.94 -10.31
CA SER A 766 4.79 -19.91 -11.77
C SER A 766 4.84 -21.31 -12.38
N CYS A 767 4.34 -21.45 -13.60
CA CYS A 767 4.31 -22.69 -14.36
C CYS A 767 4.50 -22.44 -15.86
N GLN A 768 4.87 -23.47 -16.61
CA GLN A 768 5.17 -23.39 -18.04
C GLN A 768 4.55 -24.56 -18.81
N ASP A 769 3.98 -24.27 -19.98
CA ASP A 769 3.34 -25.19 -20.93
C ASP A 769 2.06 -25.90 -20.41
N ARG A 770 1.94 -26.14 -19.09
CA ARG A 770 0.83 -26.82 -18.40
C ARG A 770 0.69 -26.31 -16.95
N PRO A 771 -0.48 -26.48 -16.28
CA PRO A 771 -0.64 -26.10 -14.88
C PRO A 771 0.29 -26.86 -13.93
N ASP A 772 0.55 -28.14 -14.24
CA ASP A 772 1.20 -29.11 -13.37
C ASP A 772 2.74 -29.18 -13.50
N ARG A 773 3.32 -28.31 -14.33
CA ARG A 773 4.77 -28.14 -14.55
C ARG A 773 5.20 -26.77 -14.07
N CYS A 774 5.65 -26.72 -12.82
CA CYS A 774 5.95 -25.51 -12.10
C CYS A 774 7.40 -25.06 -12.33
N THR A 775 7.60 -23.76 -12.55
CA THR A 775 8.91 -23.11 -12.74
C THR A 775 9.36 -22.35 -11.49
N SER A 776 8.44 -22.02 -10.59
CA SER A 776 8.73 -21.62 -9.22
C SER A 776 7.58 -22.01 -8.28
N CYS A 777 7.89 -22.20 -7.01
CA CYS A 777 6.93 -22.57 -5.98
C CYS A 777 6.43 -21.35 -5.19
N GLU A 778 5.28 -21.51 -4.54
CA GLU A 778 4.84 -20.58 -3.50
C GLU A 778 5.83 -20.57 -2.31
N HIS A 779 5.87 -19.48 -1.54
CA HIS A 779 6.87 -19.29 -0.48
C HIS A 779 6.90 -20.46 0.53
N HIS A 780 8.10 -20.81 0.98
CA HIS A 780 8.39 -21.93 1.90
C HIS A 780 8.15 -23.34 1.34
N LEU A 781 8.05 -23.49 0.01
CA LEU A 781 8.00 -24.78 -0.67
C LEU A 781 9.22 -24.99 -1.57
N VAL A 782 9.67 -26.24 -1.67
CA VAL A 782 10.87 -26.62 -2.43
C VAL A 782 10.53 -27.30 -3.74
N MET A 783 11.27 -26.97 -4.80
CA MET A 783 11.05 -27.51 -6.14
C MET A 783 11.85 -28.78 -6.39
N HIS A 784 11.18 -29.82 -6.91
CA HIS A 784 11.80 -31.04 -7.40
C HIS A 784 11.05 -31.55 -8.64
N GLU A 785 11.77 -31.83 -9.73
CA GLU A 785 11.22 -32.33 -11.00
C GLU A 785 10.04 -31.49 -11.56
N ASN A 786 10.08 -30.16 -11.40
CA ASN A 786 9.02 -29.20 -11.77
C ASN A 786 7.72 -29.33 -10.94
N LYS A 787 7.79 -29.89 -9.72
CA LYS A 787 6.68 -29.88 -8.74
C LYS A 787 7.15 -29.38 -7.38
N CYS A 788 6.20 -28.83 -6.63
CA CYS A 788 6.45 -28.16 -5.36
C CYS A 788 6.08 -29.07 -4.18
N TYR A 789 6.97 -29.13 -3.19
CA TYR A 789 6.86 -30.01 -2.02
C TYR A 789 7.12 -29.25 -0.72
N ALA A 790 6.54 -29.74 0.38
CA ALA A 790 6.75 -29.16 1.72
C ALA A 790 8.14 -29.44 2.31
N ALA A 791 8.89 -30.37 1.72
CA ALA A 791 10.28 -30.71 2.04
C ALA A 791 10.84 -31.60 0.92
N CYS A 792 12.17 -31.63 0.77
CA CYS A 792 12.81 -32.42 -0.29
C CYS A 792 12.62 -33.95 -0.10
N PRO A 793 12.41 -34.72 -1.18
CA PRO A 793 12.31 -36.18 -1.12
C PRO A 793 13.57 -36.88 -0.58
N LEU A 794 13.42 -38.16 -0.19
CA LEU A 794 14.56 -38.99 0.21
C LEU A 794 15.64 -39.04 -0.87
N TYR A 795 16.90 -39.16 -0.43
CA TYR A 795 18.10 -39.07 -1.28
C TYR A 795 18.34 -37.68 -1.91
N THR A 796 17.59 -36.65 -1.52
CA THR A 796 17.85 -35.25 -1.88
C THR A 796 17.90 -34.35 -0.64
N TYR A 797 18.39 -33.13 -0.82
CA TYR A 797 18.41 -32.06 0.19
C TYR A 797 18.10 -30.70 -0.44
N GLU A 798 17.69 -29.76 0.39
CA GLU A 798 17.31 -28.40 -0.01
C GLU A 798 18.54 -27.52 -0.25
N THR A 799 18.60 -26.85 -1.40
CA THR A 799 19.60 -25.81 -1.70
C THR A 799 19.12 -24.44 -1.26
N GLN A 800 20.04 -23.46 -1.23
CA GLN A 800 19.74 -22.06 -0.92
C GLN A 800 18.76 -21.42 -1.92
N ASP A 801 18.59 -22.02 -3.11
CA ASP A 801 17.67 -21.60 -4.17
C ASP A 801 16.30 -22.30 -4.08
N TYR A 802 15.93 -22.86 -2.92
CA TYR A 802 14.70 -23.64 -2.67
C TYR A 802 14.48 -24.82 -3.66
N ASN A 803 15.58 -25.44 -4.12
CA ASN A 803 15.55 -26.58 -5.04
C ASN A 803 16.09 -27.84 -4.37
N CYS A 804 15.64 -29.02 -4.81
CA CYS A 804 16.08 -30.30 -4.23
C CYS A 804 17.21 -30.95 -5.04
N ALA A 805 18.43 -30.89 -4.50
CA ALA A 805 19.66 -31.46 -5.08
C ALA A 805 19.95 -32.88 -4.53
N PRO A 806 20.61 -33.76 -5.30
CA PRO A 806 20.88 -35.14 -4.87
C PRO A 806 21.95 -35.23 -3.79
N CYS A 807 21.72 -36.09 -2.79
CA CYS A 807 22.70 -36.48 -1.79
C CYS A 807 23.82 -37.37 -2.36
N HIS A 808 24.95 -37.45 -1.66
CA HIS A 808 25.96 -38.46 -1.96
C HIS A 808 25.38 -39.89 -1.95
N SER A 809 25.92 -40.76 -2.81
CA SER A 809 25.41 -42.11 -3.10
C SER A 809 25.26 -43.05 -1.88
N THR A 810 25.96 -42.78 -0.78
CA THR A 810 25.87 -43.55 0.48
C THR A 810 24.90 -42.98 1.50
N CYS A 811 24.47 -41.71 1.36
CA CYS A 811 23.50 -41.07 2.25
C CYS A 811 22.06 -41.49 1.89
N GLU A 812 21.21 -41.57 2.90
CA GLU A 812 19.75 -41.65 2.79
C GLU A 812 19.11 -40.26 2.89
N THR A 813 19.64 -39.41 3.78
CA THR A 813 19.41 -37.96 3.83
C THR A 813 20.72 -37.23 4.16
N CYS A 814 20.87 -35.98 3.75
CA CYS A 814 22.11 -35.21 3.81
C CYS A 814 21.85 -33.70 3.95
N ASN A 815 22.90 -32.91 4.23
CA ASN A 815 22.91 -31.45 4.13
C ASN A 815 23.86 -30.93 3.03
N GLY A 816 24.20 -31.79 2.07
CA GLY A 816 25.12 -31.47 0.97
C GLY A 816 25.48 -32.67 0.10
N THR A 817 26.19 -32.41 -0.99
CA THR A 817 26.58 -33.41 -2.00
C THR A 817 27.81 -34.27 -1.61
N SER A 818 28.54 -33.91 -0.56
CA SER A 818 29.80 -34.57 -0.17
C SER A 818 29.57 -35.87 0.62
N ASP A 819 30.55 -36.78 0.62
CA ASP A 819 30.49 -38.07 1.31
C ASP A 819 30.61 -37.98 2.84
N ASN A 820 30.92 -36.79 3.37
CA ASN A 820 30.93 -36.43 4.79
C ASN A 820 29.74 -35.53 5.20
N GLN A 821 28.74 -35.33 4.32
CA GLN A 821 27.55 -34.52 4.58
C GLN A 821 26.27 -35.37 4.78
N CYS A 822 26.42 -36.66 5.11
CA CYS A 822 25.28 -37.53 5.39
C CYS A 822 24.70 -37.29 6.79
N ILE A 823 23.40 -37.05 6.87
CA ILE A 823 22.62 -37.00 8.12
C ILE A 823 22.17 -38.43 8.50
N SER A 824 21.85 -39.25 7.50
CA SER A 824 21.46 -40.66 7.68
C SER A 824 22.01 -41.53 6.57
N CYS A 825 22.21 -42.82 6.85
CA CYS A 825 22.86 -43.76 5.95
C CYS A 825 21.91 -44.78 5.34
N ARG A 826 22.11 -45.10 4.06
CA ARG A 826 21.32 -46.12 3.35
C ARG A 826 21.36 -47.48 4.06
N PRO A 827 20.31 -48.32 3.94
CA PRO A 827 20.26 -49.63 4.58
C PRO A 827 21.51 -50.47 4.32
N GLY A 828 22.13 -50.96 5.40
CA GLY A 828 23.38 -51.74 5.36
C GLY A 828 24.66 -50.94 5.61
N LEU A 829 24.60 -49.60 5.64
CA LEU A 829 25.72 -48.72 6.00
C LEU A 829 25.58 -48.17 7.43
N PHE A 830 26.67 -47.60 7.94
CA PHE A 830 26.80 -47.04 9.29
C PHE A 830 27.38 -45.62 9.25
N SER A 831 26.75 -44.68 9.96
CA SER A 831 27.19 -43.31 10.14
C SER A 831 28.40 -43.22 11.07
N LEU A 832 29.42 -42.47 10.66
CA LEU A 832 30.56 -42.05 11.46
C LEU A 832 31.07 -40.71 10.91
N ASP A 833 31.09 -39.68 11.76
CA ASP A 833 31.63 -38.34 11.47
C ASP A 833 31.11 -37.73 10.15
N GLY A 834 29.79 -37.84 9.94
CA GLY A 834 29.11 -37.37 8.72
C GLY A 834 29.22 -38.30 7.50
N SER A 835 30.02 -39.37 7.58
CA SER A 835 30.24 -40.32 6.49
C SER A 835 29.56 -41.68 6.70
N CYS A 836 28.96 -42.21 5.64
CA CYS A 836 28.31 -43.52 5.63
C CYS A 836 29.23 -44.63 5.11
N ARG A 837 29.58 -45.59 5.98
CA ARG A 837 30.58 -46.65 5.75
C ARG A 837 29.99 -48.05 5.89
N SER A 838 30.55 -49.05 5.22
CA SER A 838 30.07 -50.45 5.27
C SER A 838 30.48 -51.22 6.53
N SER A 839 31.49 -50.72 7.26
CA SER A 839 31.98 -51.29 8.51
C SER A 839 32.60 -50.20 9.40
N CYS A 840 32.53 -50.39 10.72
CA CYS A 840 33.13 -49.46 11.68
C CYS A 840 34.62 -49.76 11.89
N PRO A 841 35.46 -48.72 12.07
CA PRO A 841 36.89 -48.89 12.31
C PRO A 841 37.19 -49.41 13.73
N ALA A 842 38.46 -49.76 13.99
CA ALA A 842 38.94 -50.10 15.32
C ALA A 842 38.64 -48.97 16.34
N GLY A 843 38.39 -49.35 17.60
CA GLY A 843 37.86 -48.43 18.61
C GLY A 843 36.35 -48.14 18.52
N TYR A 844 35.64 -48.67 17.51
CA TYR A 844 34.19 -48.53 17.35
C TYR A 844 33.49 -49.89 17.15
N SER A 845 32.19 -49.96 17.43
CA SER A 845 31.32 -51.11 17.17
C SER A 845 30.02 -50.70 16.46
N ALA A 846 29.49 -51.59 15.61
CA ALA A 846 28.37 -51.26 14.72
C ALA A 846 27.00 -51.45 15.40
N ASP A 847 26.24 -50.38 15.60
CA ASP A 847 24.84 -50.47 16.03
C ASP A 847 23.93 -50.75 14.81
N LYS A 848 23.65 -52.04 14.60
CA LYS A 848 22.74 -52.52 13.54
C LYS A 848 21.30 -52.02 13.64
N LYS A 849 20.86 -51.52 14.80
CA LYS A 849 19.52 -50.93 14.99
C LYS A 849 19.49 -49.45 14.64
N ARG A 850 20.59 -48.72 14.84
CA ARG A 850 20.70 -47.26 14.61
C ARG A 850 21.44 -46.85 13.34
N ARG A 851 22.09 -47.78 12.63
CA ARG A 851 22.95 -47.48 11.45
C ARG A 851 24.05 -46.47 11.79
N GLU A 852 24.71 -46.63 12.93
CA GLU A 852 25.83 -45.78 13.37
C GLU A 852 26.99 -46.60 13.98
N CYS A 853 28.19 -46.00 13.98
CA CYS A 853 29.37 -46.54 14.64
C CYS A 853 29.51 -45.95 16.04
N VAL A 854 29.57 -46.82 17.05
CA VAL A 854 29.55 -46.46 18.46
C VAL A 854 30.95 -46.62 19.07
N PRO A 855 31.54 -45.59 19.70
CA PRO A 855 32.86 -45.72 20.30
C PRO A 855 32.86 -46.76 21.42
N CYS A 856 33.96 -47.51 21.51
CA CYS A 856 34.18 -48.53 22.54
C CYS A 856 34.45 -47.91 23.93
N PRO A 857 34.31 -48.69 25.02
CA PRO A 857 34.62 -48.21 26.37
C PRO A 857 36.09 -47.72 26.51
N PRO A 858 36.40 -46.81 27.45
CA PRO A 858 37.77 -46.34 27.66
C PRO A 858 38.78 -47.49 27.86
N GLY A 859 39.95 -47.36 27.22
CA GLY A 859 41.01 -48.39 27.23
C GLY A 859 40.76 -49.61 26.32
N CYS A 860 39.67 -49.62 25.54
CA CYS A 860 39.27 -50.74 24.71
C CYS A 860 39.60 -50.54 23.22
N ALA A 861 40.25 -51.53 22.59
CA ALA A 861 40.60 -51.53 21.16
C ALA A 861 39.51 -52.17 20.28
N THR A 862 38.86 -53.24 20.76
CA THR A 862 37.69 -53.86 20.10
C THR A 862 36.62 -54.19 21.13
N CYS A 863 35.34 -53.97 20.78
CA CYS A 863 34.22 -54.21 21.68
C CYS A 863 32.98 -54.76 20.97
N ALA A 864 32.14 -55.46 21.74
CA ALA A 864 30.79 -55.89 21.35
C ALA A 864 29.76 -55.01 22.08
N THR A 865 29.29 -53.95 21.41
CA THR A 865 28.24 -52.99 21.83
C THR A 865 28.54 -52.17 23.10
N SER A 866 28.87 -52.81 24.21
CA SER A 866 29.39 -52.16 25.42
C SER A 866 30.30 -53.07 26.28
N SER A 867 30.53 -54.32 25.87
CA SER A 867 31.53 -55.20 26.50
C SER A 867 32.84 -55.12 25.73
N CYS A 868 33.96 -54.91 26.40
CA CYS A 868 35.26 -54.93 25.73
C CYS A 868 35.68 -56.38 25.38
N THR A 869 36.28 -56.57 24.21
CA THR A 869 36.82 -57.85 23.74
C THR A 869 38.34 -57.86 23.60
N SER A 870 38.97 -56.71 23.36
CA SER A 870 40.42 -56.54 23.51
C SER A 870 40.77 -55.12 23.96
N CYS A 871 41.75 -54.98 24.85
CA CYS A 871 42.23 -53.69 25.34
C CYS A 871 43.26 -53.06 24.39
N ILE A 872 43.56 -51.78 24.60
CA ILE A 872 44.73 -51.11 23.99
C ILE A 872 46.03 -51.61 24.62
N GLU A 873 47.16 -51.34 23.99
CA GLU A 873 48.49 -51.79 24.44
C GLU A 873 48.84 -51.25 25.84
N GLY A 874 49.41 -52.10 26.71
CA GLY A 874 49.68 -51.80 28.12
C GLY A 874 48.45 -51.84 29.06
N TRP A 875 47.29 -52.28 28.57
CA TRP A 875 46.05 -52.42 29.36
C TRP A 875 45.55 -53.87 29.32
N SER A 876 45.03 -54.36 30.45
CA SER A 876 44.49 -55.72 30.59
C SER A 876 43.01 -55.72 30.96
N LEU A 877 42.30 -56.77 30.54
CA LEU A 877 40.86 -56.92 30.78
C LEU A 877 40.62 -57.53 32.16
N ASN A 878 39.94 -56.78 33.04
CA ASN A 878 39.64 -57.25 34.39
C ASN A 878 38.43 -58.21 34.43
N LYS A 879 38.22 -58.87 35.59
CA LYS A 879 37.13 -59.84 35.83
C LYS A 879 35.70 -59.28 35.68
N LYS A 880 35.53 -57.99 35.40
CA LYS A 880 34.24 -57.32 35.13
C LYS A 880 34.10 -56.85 33.67
N GLY A 881 35.01 -57.24 32.76
CA GLY A 881 34.92 -56.92 31.33
C GLY A 881 35.35 -55.48 30.96
N LEU A 882 36.10 -54.81 31.85
CA LEU A 882 36.63 -53.47 31.65
C LEU A 882 38.16 -53.50 31.56
N CYS A 883 38.73 -52.67 30.69
CA CYS A 883 40.18 -52.51 30.59
C CYS A 883 40.73 -51.62 31.71
N ALA A 884 41.92 -51.93 32.21
CA ALA A 884 42.69 -51.08 33.12
C ALA A 884 44.19 -51.18 32.81
N PRO A 885 45.01 -50.16 33.14
CA PRO A 885 46.46 -50.23 32.99
C PRO A 885 47.06 -51.41 33.78
N GLU A 886 48.02 -52.12 33.20
CA GLU A 886 48.64 -53.30 33.84
C GLU A 886 49.43 -52.96 35.12
N THR A 887 49.87 -51.70 35.27
CA THR A 887 50.59 -51.20 36.45
C THR A 887 49.78 -51.22 37.75
N ARG A 888 48.44 -51.35 37.65
CA ARG A 888 47.49 -51.27 38.77
C ARG A 888 47.58 -52.42 39.79
N ALA A 889 48.51 -53.36 39.61
CA ALA A 889 48.81 -54.43 40.56
C ALA A 889 49.64 -53.99 41.79
N ARG A 890 50.07 -52.72 41.88
CA ARG A 890 50.98 -52.23 42.94
C ARG A 890 50.47 -51.09 43.84
N CYS A 891 49.34 -50.47 43.50
CA CYS A 891 48.77 -49.32 44.21
C CYS A 891 47.29 -49.54 44.53
N ASP A 892 46.72 -48.79 45.47
CA ASP A 892 45.29 -48.89 45.77
C ASP A 892 44.45 -48.26 44.63
N SER A 893 43.16 -48.55 44.67
CA SER A 893 42.16 -48.13 43.72
C SER A 893 42.07 -46.60 43.51
N SER A 894 42.30 -45.82 44.57
CA SER A 894 42.33 -44.35 44.56
C SER A 894 43.70 -43.75 44.18
N GLU A 895 44.61 -44.55 43.63
CA GLU A 895 45.97 -44.14 43.27
C GLU A 895 46.33 -44.50 41.82
N TYR A 896 47.37 -43.85 41.32
CA TYR A 896 48.07 -44.19 40.07
C TYR A 896 49.58 -44.37 40.34
N PHE A 897 50.27 -45.06 39.42
CA PHE A 897 51.68 -45.42 39.58
C PHE A 897 52.58 -44.57 38.68
N GLU A 898 53.50 -43.82 39.28
CA GLU A 898 54.38 -42.85 38.62
C GLU A 898 55.73 -42.77 39.35
N ASP A 899 56.84 -42.71 38.62
CA ASP A 899 58.21 -42.67 39.16
C ASP A 899 58.52 -43.74 40.23
N GLY A 900 57.97 -44.94 40.06
CA GLY A 900 58.14 -46.05 41.01
C GLY A 900 57.30 -45.98 42.29
N HIS A 901 56.49 -44.93 42.45
CA HIS A 901 55.67 -44.67 43.63
C HIS A 901 54.18 -44.66 43.29
N CYS A 902 53.34 -44.89 44.29
CA CYS A 902 51.91 -44.66 44.21
C CYS A 902 51.61 -43.20 44.58
N ARG A 903 50.78 -42.52 43.79
CA ARG A 903 50.33 -41.13 44.00
C ARG A 903 48.80 -41.10 43.99
N PRO A 904 48.14 -40.29 44.83
CA PRO A 904 46.69 -40.21 44.88
C PRO A 904 46.12 -39.62 43.58
N CYS A 905 44.93 -40.08 43.19
CA CYS A 905 44.18 -39.51 42.07
C CYS A 905 43.76 -38.05 42.32
N HIS A 906 43.45 -37.33 41.23
CA HIS A 906 42.77 -36.04 41.32
C HIS A 906 41.48 -36.12 42.14
N SER A 907 41.16 -35.08 42.90
CA SER A 907 40.10 -35.08 43.93
C SER A 907 38.68 -35.34 43.40
N THR A 908 38.44 -35.22 42.09
CA THR A 908 37.15 -35.56 41.45
C THR A 908 37.04 -37.03 41.06
N CYS A 909 38.16 -37.76 40.94
CA CYS A 909 38.17 -39.19 40.62
C CYS A 909 37.97 -40.06 41.88
N GLU A 910 37.21 -41.16 41.76
CA GLU A 910 37.27 -42.31 42.68
C GLU A 910 38.46 -43.20 42.31
N THR A 911 38.70 -43.39 41.01
CA THR A 911 39.84 -44.15 40.48
C THR A 911 40.38 -43.48 39.21
N CYS A 912 41.67 -43.59 38.92
CA CYS A 912 42.33 -42.90 37.80
C CYS A 912 43.44 -43.73 37.13
N ALA A 913 43.93 -43.22 35.99
CA ALA A 913 45.08 -43.71 35.24
C ALA A 913 46.30 -42.76 35.26
N GLY A 914 46.17 -41.58 35.89
CA GLY A 914 47.15 -40.50 35.84
C GLY A 914 46.78 -39.30 36.73
N PRO A 915 47.62 -38.25 36.80
CA PRO A 915 47.54 -37.20 37.80
C PRO A 915 46.36 -36.22 37.66
N THR A 916 45.91 -35.93 36.44
CA THR A 916 44.96 -34.83 36.19
C THR A 916 43.51 -35.31 36.09
N GLU A 917 42.58 -34.37 36.18
CA GLU A 917 41.13 -34.60 35.99
C GLU A 917 40.76 -35.23 34.63
N GLU A 918 41.66 -35.25 33.64
CA GLU A 918 41.45 -35.87 32.32
C GLU A 918 41.85 -37.36 32.24
N PHE A 919 42.17 -37.98 33.39
CA PHE A 919 42.58 -39.38 33.51
C PHE A 919 41.76 -40.19 34.54
N CYS A 920 40.56 -39.75 34.91
CA CYS A 920 39.66 -40.55 35.75
C CYS A 920 39.16 -41.82 35.03
N ILE A 921 39.08 -42.93 35.76
CA ILE A 921 38.47 -44.21 35.38
C ILE A 921 37.09 -44.39 36.07
N SER A 922 36.88 -43.73 37.21
CA SER A 922 35.57 -43.53 37.85
C SER A 922 35.60 -42.32 38.78
N CYS A 923 34.41 -41.87 39.21
CA CYS A 923 34.21 -40.58 39.88
C CYS A 923 33.68 -40.73 41.30
N GLN A 924 34.00 -39.77 42.17
CA GLN A 924 33.44 -39.72 43.52
C GLN A 924 31.95 -39.32 43.46
N SER A 925 31.09 -40.02 44.20
CA SER A 925 29.66 -39.69 44.25
C SER A 925 29.44 -38.25 44.76
N PRO A 926 28.65 -37.41 44.07
CA PRO A 926 27.66 -37.73 43.03
C PRO A 926 28.11 -37.52 41.58
N LEU A 927 29.40 -37.28 41.31
CA LEU A 927 29.91 -36.91 39.98
C LEU A 927 29.77 -38.04 38.94
N LEU A 928 29.60 -37.66 37.67
CA LEU A 928 29.46 -38.55 36.52
C LEU A 928 30.76 -38.61 35.70
N LEU A 929 31.10 -39.80 35.18
CA LEU A 929 32.24 -39.94 34.26
C LEU A 929 31.83 -39.61 32.81
N GLN A 930 32.39 -38.55 32.23
CA GLN A 930 32.28 -38.21 30.80
C GLN A 930 33.64 -38.41 30.13
N GLY A 931 33.76 -39.46 29.30
CA GLY A 931 35.03 -39.84 28.67
C GLY A 931 36.06 -40.30 29.69
N ARG A 932 36.94 -39.39 30.11
CA ARG A 932 37.92 -39.58 31.21
C ARG A 932 37.83 -38.49 32.29
N LYS A 933 36.85 -37.59 32.22
CA LYS A 933 36.66 -36.48 33.17
C LYS A 933 35.47 -36.74 34.09
N CYS A 934 35.57 -36.29 35.33
CA CYS A 934 34.47 -36.33 36.29
C CYS A 934 33.74 -34.98 36.34
N VAL A 935 32.45 -34.98 35.99
CA VAL A 935 31.61 -33.78 35.82
C VAL A 935 30.38 -33.82 36.72
N ALA A 936 29.89 -32.65 37.16
CA ALA A 936 28.68 -32.56 37.99
C ALA A 936 27.39 -32.80 37.19
N GLN A 937 27.40 -32.47 35.90
CA GLN A 937 26.33 -32.70 34.93
C GLN A 937 26.97 -33.01 33.58
N CYS A 938 26.31 -33.84 32.76
CA CYS A 938 26.78 -34.14 31.41
C CYS A 938 26.62 -32.93 30.49
N GLY A 939 27.62 -32.67 29.65
CA GLY A 939 27.56 -31.60 28.64
C GLY A 939 26.78 -32.00 27.38
N ASP A 940 26.60 -31.03 26.47
CA ASP A 940 26.01 -31.24 25.14
C ASP A 940 26.62 -32.48 24.44
N GLY A 941 25.76 -33.24 23.76
CA GLY A 941 26.08 -34.53 23.16
C GLY A 941 26.04 -35.72 24.13
N PHE A 942 25.77 -35.54 25.43
CA PHE A 942 25.74 -36.62 26.43
C PHE A 942 24.53 -36.56 27.38
N TYR A 943 24.16 -37.71 27.95
CA TYR A 943 23.11 -37.84 28.97
C TYR A 943 23.55 -38.75 30.13
N SER A 944 22.96 -38.57 31.31
CA SER A 944 23.32 -39.31 32.51
C SER A 944 22.72 -40.72 32.52
N VAL A 945 23.57 -41.71 32.82
CA VAL A 945 23.21 -43.12 32.96
C VAL A 945 23.64 -43.61 34.34
N VAL A 946 22.67 -43.79 35.23
CA VAL A 946 22.87 -44.44 36.53
C VAL A 946 22.72 -45.95 36.36
N ARG A 947 23.82 -46.67 36.18
CA ARG A 947 23.86 -48.14 36.18
C ARG A 947 24.61 -48.63 37.41
N SER A 948 23.94 -49.47 38.21
CA SER A 948 24.52 -50.35 39.24
C SER A 948 25.80 -49.83 39.89
N SER A 949 25.67 -48.77 40.69
CA SER A 949 26.71 -48.08 41.47
C SER A 949 27.79 -47.28 40.72
N ARG A 950 27.65 -46.96 39.42
CA ARG A 950 28.52 -45.98 38.73
C ARG A 950 27.74 -45.03 37.80
N PRO A 951 27.68 -43.72 38.10
CA PRO A 951 27.12 -42.72 37.18
C PRO A 951 28.09 -42.43 36.03
N ILE A 952 27.61 -42.51 34.78
CA ILE A 952 28.37 -42.14 33.59
C ILE A 952 27.57 -41.22 32.68
N CYS A 953 28.26 -40.40 31.89
CA CYS A 953 27.68 -39.64 30.79
C CYS A 953 27.85 -40.46 29.51
N ALA A 954 26.74 -40.98 28.97
CA ALA A 954 26.71 -41.73 27.73
C ALA A 954 26.37 -40.80 26.55
N PRO A 955 26.94 -41.01 25.35
CA PRO A 955 26.66 -40.15 24.20
C PRO A 955 25.21 -40.29 23.71
N CYS A 956 24.67 -39.16 23.25
CA CYS A 956 23.42 -39.05 22.50
C CYS A 956 23.54 -39.72 21.11
N LEU A 957 22.44 -39.71 20.35
CA LEU A 957 22.46 -40.06 18.92
C LEU A 957 23.23 -38.97 18.15
N HIS A 958 23.96 -39.32 17.09
CA HIS A 958 24.81 -38.34 16.38
C HIS A 958 24.04 -37.16 15.75
N THR A 959 22.73 -37.28 15.49
CA THR A 959 21.86 -36.19 15.00
C THR A 959 21.33 -35.26 16.11
N CYS A 960 21.76 -35.44 17.36
CA CYS A 960 21.16 -34.84 18.55
C CYS A 960 22.16 -34.00 19.35
N LYS A 961 21.78 -32.78 19.74
CA LYS A 961 22.61 -31.85 20.53
C LYS A 961 22.42 -32.04 22.04
N THR A 962 21.19 -32.20 22.52
CA THR A 962 20.92 -32.57 23.93
C THR A 962 19.91 -33.71 23.99
N CYS A 963 20.08 -34.66 24.91
CA CYS A 963 19.13 -35.75 25.09
C CYS A 963 18.93 -36.13 26.56
N VAL A 964 17.76 -36.70 26.87
CA VAL A 964 17.49 -37.36 28.16
C VAL A 964 17.70 -38.88 28.08
N SER A 965 17.74 -39.44 26.87
CA SER A 965 18.28 -40.77 26.61
C SER A 965 18.78 -40.91 25.17
N ARG A 966 19.54 -41.97 24.86
CA ARG A 966 19.96 -42.31 23.47
C ARG A 966 18.81 -42.65 22.50
N LEU A 967 17.55 -42.56 22.93
CA LEU A 967 16.35 -42.67 22.09
C LEU A 967 15.34 -41.52 22.35
N ASN A 968 15.73 -40.51 23.13
CA ASN A 968 14.88 -39.36 23.44
C ASN A 968 15.73 -38.10 23.49
N CYS A 969 15.90 -37.51 22.31
CA CYS A 969 16.53 -36.22 22.10
C CYS A 969 15.60 -35.08 22.56
N THR A 970 16.20 -34.01 23.09
CA THR A 970 15.51 -32.80 23.55
C THR A 970 15.84 -31.57 22.71
N THR A 971 17.02 -31.51 22.09
CA THR A 971 17.34 -30.54 21.02
C THR A 971 18.21 -31.18 19.95
N CYS A 972 17.90 -30.95 18.68
CA CYS A 972 18.64 -31.52 17.56
C CYS A 972 19.93 -30.76 17.24
N GLN A 973 20.77 -31.35 16.39
CA GLN A 973 21.80 -30.58 15.71
C GLN A 973 21.19 -29.56 14.72
N GLU A 974 21.98 -28.55 14.36
CA GLU A 974 21.56 -27.44 13.52
C GLU A 974 21.13 -27.92 12.12
N GLY A 975 20.01 -27.40 11.62
CA GLY A 975 19.37 -27.86 10.39
C GLY A 975 18.53 -29.15 10.51
N LEU A 976 18.34 -29.72 11.72
CA LEU A 976 17.51 -30.90 11.93
C LEU A 976 16.27 -30.62 12.80
N GLN A 977 15.19 -31.31 12.49
CA GLN A 977 13.85 -31.17 13.08
C GLN A 977 13.60 -32.22 14.17
N LEU A 978 13.13 -31.79 15.34
CA LEU A 978 12.79 -32.68 16.45
C LEU A 978 11.37 -33.25 16.31
N GLN A 979 11.23 -34.57 16.29
CA GLN A 979 9.95 -35.26 16.25
C GLN A 979 9.92 -36.43 17.24
N SER A 980 9.10 -36.31 18.29
CA SER A 980 8.86 -37.39 19.28
C SER A 980 10.12 -37.99 19.92
N GLY A 981 11.18 -37.18 20.12
CA GLY A 981 12.47 -37.62 20.68
C GLY A 981 13.50 -38.09 19.65
N GLU A 982 13.21 -38.01 18.36
CA GLU A 982 14.12 -38.32 17.25
C GLU A 982 14.40 -37.07 16.40
N CYS A 983 15.61 -36.93 15.87
CA CYS A 983 16.02 -35.82 15.01
C CYS A 983 16.08 -36.25 13.56
N ARG A 984 15.42 -35.48 12.68
CA ARG A 984 15.17 -35.82 11.28
C ARG A 984 15.53 -34.64 10.37
N SER A 985 15.99 -34.91 9.15
CA SER A 985 16.27 -33.86 8.16
C SER A 985 15.00 -33.19 7.64
N SER A 986 13.88 -33.92 7.63
CA SER A 986 12.54 -33.41 7.30
C SER A 986 11.50 -34.10 8.17
N CYS A 987 10.38 -33.41 8.42
CA CYS A 987 9.30 -33.94 9.24
C CYS A 987 8.58 -35.11 8.57
N ALA A 988 8.07 -36.07 9.36
CA ALA A 988 7.26 -37.16 8.83
C ALA A 988 6.00 -36.63 8.11
N GLN A 989 5.51 -37.37 7.11
CA GLN A 989 4.25 -37.07 6.44
C GLN A 989 3.10 -36.85 7.46
N GLY A 990 2.31 -35.80 7.25
CA GLY A 990 1.32 -35.30 8.23
C GLY A 990 1.88 -34.31 9.27
N TYR A 991 3.13 -33.82 9.10
CA TYR A 991 3.77 -32.83 9.96
C TYR A 991 4.57 -31.80 9.14
N TYR A 992 4.75 -30.58 9.67
CA TYR A 992 5.58 -29.50 9.12
C TYR A 992 6.63 -29.04 10.14
N SER A 993 7.62 -28.26 9.68
CA SER A 993 8.69 -27.69 10.51
C SER A 993 8.27 -26.37 11.15
N ASP A 994 8.17 -26.34 12.48
CA ASP A 994 8.01 -25.12 13.29
C ASP A 994 9.23 -24.93 14.20
N ARG A 995 10.07 -23.93 13.89
CA ARG A 995 11.22 -23.51 14.72
C ARG A 995 12.14 -24.66 15.21
N GLY A 996 12.40 -25.65 14.34
CA GLY A 996 13.24 -26.81 14.67
C GLY A 996 12.48 -28.01 15.27
N GLN A 997 11.14 -27.98 15.30
CA GLN A 997 10.29 -29.05 15.82
C GLN A 997 9.19 -29.42 14.82
N CYS A 998 8.81 -30.70 14.77
CA CYS A 998 7.78 -31.18 13.86
C CYS A 998 6.38 -31.08 14.49
N ALA A 999 5.64 -30.02 14.13
CA ALA A 999 4.23 -29.84 14.47
C ALA A 999 3.32 -30.59 13.48
N LYS A 1000 2.10 -30.97 13.89
CA LYS A 1000 1.16 -31.70 13.03
C LYS A 1000 0.52 -30.77 11.99
N CYS A 1001 0.29 -31.30 10.80
CA CYS A 1001 -0.61 -30.68 9.82
C CYS A 1001 -2.05 -30.66 10.32
N TYR A 1002 -2.87 -29.77 9.73
CA TYR A 1002 -4.32 -29.84 9.85
C TYR A 1002 -4.86 -31.19 9.32
N LEU A 1003 -5.97 -31.66 9.91
CA LEU A 1003 -6.41 -33.07 9.81
C LEU A 1003 -6.83 -33.55 8.42
N SER A 1004 -7.17 -32.64 7.49
CA SER A 1004 -7.46 -32.97 6.09
C SER A 1004 -6.23 -32.95 5.18
N CYS A 1005 -5.08 -32.43 5.64
CA CYS A 1005 -3.84 -32.44 4.86
C CYS A 1005 -3.11 -33.80 4.98
N LYS A 1006 -2.46 -34.22 3.90
CA LYS A 1006 -1.47 -35.32 3.92
C LYS A 1006 -0.04 -34.78 4.09
N THR A 1007 0.27 -33.64 3.50
CA THR A 1007 1.45 -32.80 3.81
C THR A 1007 1.02 -31.35 3.83
N CYS A 1008 1.75 -30.50 4.54
CA CYS A 1008 1.45 -29.08 4.73
C CYS A 1008 2.73 -28.26 4.88
N SER A 1009 2.66 -26.96 4.62
CA SER A 1009 3.71 -25.98 4.94
C SER A 1009 3.54 -25.37 6.35
N GLY A 1010 2.33 -25.40 6.90
CA GLY A 1010 2.00 -24.83 8.20
C GLY A 1010 0.80 -25.48 8.90
N PRO A 1011 0.37 -24.94 10.05
CA PRO A 1011 -0.66 -25.56 10.90
C PRO A 1011 -2.10 -25.36 10.41
N ARG A 1012 -2.34 -24.41 9.50
CA ARG A 1012 -3.70 -24.02 9.10
C ARG A 1012 -4.30 -24.99 8.06
N ARG A 1013 -5.61 -24.87 7.84
CA ARG A 1013 -6.41 -25.75 6.94
C ARG A 1013 -6.16 -25.47 5.45
N ASP A 1014 -5.80 -24.23 5.16
CA ASP A 1014 -5.42 -23.58 3.90
C ASP A 1014 -3.92 -23.73 3.56
N GLN A 1015 -3.17 -24.48 4.37
CA GLN A 1015 -1.73 -24.71 4.20
C GLN A 1015 -1.40 -26.17 3.81
N CYS A 1016 -2.37 -26.91 3.26
CA CYS A 1016 -2.14 -28.25 2.73
C CYS A 1016 -1.38 -28.19 1.40
N VAL A 1017 -0.30 -28.97 1.29
CA VAL A 1017 0.51 -29.11 0.06
C VAL A 1017 0.10 -30.36 -0.73
N THR A 1018 -0.31 -31.44 -0.05
CA THR A 1018 -0.92 -32.61 -0.70
C THR A 1018 -2.06 -33.17 0.14
N CYS A 1019 -3.01 -33.82 -0.53
CA CYS A 1019 -4.23 -34.36 0.10
C CYS A 1019 -4.21 -35.90 0.28
N PRO A 1020 -5.05 -36.44 1.18
CA PRO A 1020 -5.35 -37.86 1.29
C PRO A 1020 -5.85 -38.46 -0.05
N LYS A 1021 -5.74 -39.78 -0.21
CA LYS A 1021 -6.16 -40.44 -1.45
C LYS A 1021 -7.67 -40.28 -1.65
N GLY A 1022 -8.07 -39.71 -2.78
CA GLY A 1022 -9.48 -39.44 -3.11
C GLY A 1022 -9.99 -38.09 -2.58
N TRP A 1023 -9.12 -37.24 -2.05
CA TRP A 1023 -9.39 -35.84 -1.73
C TRP A 1023 -8.63 -34.95 -2.72
N GLN A 1024 -9.24 -33.82 -3.09
CA GLN A 1024 -8.68 -32.84 -4.01
C GLN A 1024 -8.14 -31.62 -3.25
N LEU A 1025 -7.13 -30.96 -3.81
CA LEU A 1025 -6.61 -29.69 -3.31
C LEU A 1025 -7.30 -28.52 -4.03
N ALA A 1026 -7.82 -27.56 -3.27
CA ALA A 1026 -8.43 -26.33 -3.76
C ALA A 1026 -7.89 -25.15 -2.94
N ALA A 1027 -7.08 -24.27 -3.57
CA ALA A 1027 -6.49 -23.10 -2.93
C ALA A 1027 -5.87 -23.36 -1.53
N GLY A 1028 -5.04 -24.42 -1.42
CA GLY A 1028 -4.38 -24.81 -0.17
C GLY A 1028 -5.23 -25.64 0.80
N GLU A 1029 -6.53 -25.81 0.56
CA GLU A 1029 -7.42 -26.68 1.36
C GLU A 1029 -7.66 -28.03 0.71
N CYS A 1030 -7.69 -29.10 1.52
CA CYS A 1030 -8.06 -30.44 1.07
C CYS A 1030 -9.55 -30.73 1.32
N HIS A 1031 -10.28 -31.11 0.26
CA HIS A 1031 -11.71 -31.45 0.29
C HIS A 1031 -12.00 -32.83 -0.35
N PRO A 1032 -13.09 -33.54 0.01
CA PRO A 1032 -13.48 -34.80 -0.65
C PRO A 1032 -13.90 -34.60 -2.11
N GLU A 1033 -14.60 -33.50 -2.38
CA GLU A 1033 -15.08 -33.04 -3.68
C GLU A 1033 -14.77 -31.53 -3.78
N CYS A 1034 -14.70 -30.96 -4.99
CA CYS A 1034 -14.36 -29.55 -5.14
C CYS A 1034 -15.44 -28.64 -4.49
N PRO A 1035 -15.04 -27.63 -3.69
CA PRO A 1035 -15.99 -26.75 -3.01
C PRO A 1035 -16.72 -25.80 -3.98
N GLU A 1036 -17.74 -25.10 -3.48
CA GLU A 1036 -18.44 -24.05 -4.22
C GLU A 1036 -17.44 -23.00 -4.75
N GLY A 1037 -17.62 -22.55 -5.99
CA GLY A 1037 -16.63 -21.73 -6.69
C GLY A 1037 -15.44 -22.49 -7.32
N PHE A 1038 -15.44 -23.82 -7.35
CA PHE A 1038 -14.44 -24.65 -8.04
C PHE A 1038 -15.08 -25.77 -8.87
N PHE A 1039 -14.37 -26.26 -9.89
CA PHE A 1039 -14.72 -27.47 -10.65
C PHE A 1039 -13.56 -28.48 -10.67
N ASN A 1040 -13.90 -29.75 -10.85
CA ASN A 1040 -12.94 -30.85 -10.91
C ASN A 1040 -12.40 -31.03 -12.34
N SER A 1041 -11.10 -30.89 -12.54
CA SER A 1041 -10.42 -31.09 -13.83
C SER A 1041 -9.39 -32.23 -13.74
N THR A 1042 -8.68 -32.49 -14.84
CA THR A 1042 -7.53 -33.44 -14.85
C THR A 1042 -6.35 -33.00 -13.99
N PHE A 1043 -6.38 -31.77 -13.46
CA PHE A 1043 -5.32 -31.15 -12.65
C PHE A 1043 -5.77 -30.83 -11.21
N GLY A 1044 -6.88 -31.41 -10.74
CA GLY A 1044 -7.46 -31.14 -9.41
C GLY A 1044 -8.60 -30.12 -9.46
N CYS A 1045 -8.81 -29.36 -8.38
CA CYS A 1045 -9.86 -28.35 -8.34
C CYS A 1045 -9.36 -27.00 -8.91
N GLN A 1046 -9.84 -26.63 -10.09
CA GLN A 1046 -9.60 -25.32 -10.67
C GLN A 1046 -10.77 -24.37 -10.34
N LYS A 1047 -10.49 -23.07 -10.23
CA LYS A 1047 -11.51 -22.07 -9.89
C LYS A 1047 -12.56 -21.99 -10.98
N CYS A 1048 -13.82 -21.87 -10.56
CA CYS A 1048 -14.87 -21.42 -11.45
C CYS A 1048 -14.61 -20.00 -11.93
N HIS A 1049 -15.17 -19.70 -13.09
CA HIS A 1049 -15.31 -18.35 -13.57
C HIS A 1049 -16.04 -17.47 -12.55
N HIS A 1050 -15.59 -16.24 -12.30
CA HIS A 1050 -16.07 -15.40 -11.19
C HIS A 1050 -17.58 -15.07 -11.22
N TYR A 1051 -18.19 -14.99 -12.41
CA TYR A 1051 -19.66 -14.86 -12.55
C TYR A 1051 -20.45 -16.15 -12.24
N CYS A 1052 -19.79 -17.31 -12.15
CA CYS A 1052 -20.45 -18.58 -11.79
C CYS A 1052 -20.41 -18.78 -10.27
N ARG A 1053 -21.55 -19.13 -9.68
CA ARG A 1053 -21.61 -19.62 -8.29
C ARG A 1053 -21.18 -21.09 -8.20
N THR A 1054 -21.64 -21.90 -9.15
CA THR A 1054 -21.10 -23.22 -9.43
C THR A 1054 -20.88 -23.36 -10.93
N CYS A 1055 -19.93 -24.19 -11.34
CA CYS A 1055 -19.60 -24.45 -12.73
C CYS A 1055 -19.19 -25.92 -12.94
N LYS A 1056 -19.12 -26.34 -14.21
CA LYS A 1056 -18.72 -27.69 -14.63
C LYS A 1056 -17.43 -27.73 -15.47
N GLY A 1057 -16.82 -26.58 -15.73
CA GLY A 1057 -15.71 -26.39 -16.67
C GLY A 1057 -15.17 -24.96 -16.65
N GLU A 1058 -14.24 -24.67 -17.57
CA GLU A 1058 -13.53 -23.38 -17.65
C GLU A 1058 -14.33 -22.27 -18.37
N GLY A 1059 -14.25 -21.05 -17.85
CA GLY A 1059 -14.80 -19.86 -18.51
C GLY A 1059 -16.30 -19.59 -18.30
N PRO A 1060 -16.80 -18.46 -18.85
CA PRO A 1060 -18.10 -17.87 -18.47
C PRO A 1060 -19.34 -18.62 -18.95
N LEU A 1061 -19.21 -19.62 -19.83
CA LEU A 1061 -20.32 -20.39 -20.39
C LEU A 1061 -20.52 -21.75 -19.70
N GLU A 1062 -19.67 -22.08 -18.74
CA GLU A 1062 -19.68 -23.36 -18.04
C GLU A 1062 -20.36 -23.28 -16.65
N CYS A 1063 -21.09 -22.19 -16.37
CA CYS A 1063 -21.84 -22.04 -15.12
C CYS A 1063 -22.98 -23.09 -15.03
N THR A 1064 -23.17 -23.61 -13.82
CA THR A 1064 -24.30 -24.49 -13.45
C THR A 1064 -25.24 -23.84 -12.44
N SER A 1065 -24.80 -22.78 -11.75
CA SER A 1065 -25.67 -21.88 -10.98
C SER A 1065 -25.05 -20.50 -10.88
N CYS A 1066 -25.88 -19.49 -10.64
CA CYS A 1066 -25.47 -18.08 -10.59
C CYS A 1066 -25.48 -17.50 -9.15
N PRO A 1067 -24.77 -16.38 -8.93
CA PRO A 1067 -24.98 -15.51 -7.76
C PRO A 1067 -26.42 -15.01 -7.65
N ALA A 1068 -26.78 -14.46 -6.49
CA ALA A 1068 -28.09 -13.84 -6.29
C ALA A 1068 -28.33 -12.70 -7.30
N HIS A 1069 -29.59 -12.51 -7.70
CA HIS A 1069 -30.05 -11.54 -8.71
C HIS A 1069 -29.66 -11.81 -10.17
N SER A 1070 -28.88 -12.87 -10.45
CA SER A 1070 -28.55 -13.32 -11.80
C SER A 1070 -29.26 -14.63 -12.18
N MET A 1071 -29.74 -14.70 -13.42
CA MET A 1071 -30.36 -15.87 -14.05
C MET A 1071 -29.33 -16.65 -14.88
N LEU A 1072 -29.44 -17.98 -14.91
CA LEU A 1072 -28.63 -18.83 -15.78
C LEU A 1072 -29.31 -19.01 -17.14
N GLU A 1073 -28.70 -18.49 -18.21
CA GLU A 1073 -29.18 -18.68 -19.59
C GLU A 1073 -28.04 -19.19 -20.48
N GLY A 1074 -28.25 -20.32 -21.16
CA GLY A 1074 -27.26 -20.89 -22.09
C GLY A 1074 -25.92 -21.34 -21.45
N GLY A 1075 -25.83 -21.36 -20.11
CA GLY A 1075 -24.59 -21.60 -19.36
C GLY A 1075 -23.88 -20.33 -18.89
N LEU A 1076 -24.36 -19.15 -19.28
CA LEU A 1076 -23.92 -17.84 -18.82
C LEU A 1076 -24.82 -17.33 -17.69
N CYS A 1077 -24.23 -16.65 -16.71
CA CYS A 1077 -24.99 -15.89 -15.71
C CYS A 1077 -25.22 -14.45 -16.19
N MET A 1078 -26.48 -14.02 -16.26
CA MET A 1078 -26.87 -12.67 -16.68
C MET A 1078 -27.77 -12.02 -15.61
N GLU A 1079 -27.59 -10.72 -15.38
CA GLU A 1079 -28.55 -9.93 -14.59
C GLU A 1079 -29.91 -9.84 -15.31
N CYS A 1080 -30.98 -9.63 -14.56
CA CYS A 1080 -32.28 -9.35 -15.16
C CYS A 1080 -32.30 -8.01 -15.90
N LEU A 1081 -32.87 -8.00 -17.11
CA LEU A 1081 -33.12 -6.78 -17.88
C LEU A 1081 -34.04 -5.84 -17.08
N GLY A 1082 -33.90 -4.53 -17.25
CA GLY A 1082 -34.55 -3.56 -16.37
C GLY A 1082 -36.08 -3.66 -16.32
N ALA A 1083 -36.74 -4.12 -17.39
CA ALA A 1083 -38.19 -4.37 -17.42
C ALA A 1083 -38.59 -5.70 -16.72
N GLN A 1084 -37.68 -6.32 -15.97
CA GLN A 1084 -37.86 -7.58 -15.26
C GLN A 1084 -37.30 -7.49 -13.84
N TYR A 1085 -37.75 -8.39 -12.95
CA TYR A 1085 -37.18 -8.61 -11.62
C TYR A 1085 -36.73 -10.07 -11.48
N TYR A 1086 -35.74 -10.31 -10.63
CA TYR A 1086 -35.32 -11.66 -10.23
C TYR A 1086 -36.30 -12.24 -9.22
N ASP A 1087 -36.95 -13.36 -9.55
CA ASP A 1087 -37.81 -14.09 -8.61
C ASP A 1087 -37.00 -15.19 -7.88
N PRO A 1088 -36.76 -15.06 -6.55
CA PRO A 1088 -35.96 -16.03 -5.80
C PRO A 1088 -36.59 -17.43 -5.69
N LEU A 1089 -37.92 -17.55 -5.86
CA LEU A 1089 -38.63 -18.84 -5.77
C LEU A 1089 -38.50 -19.65 -7.07
N THR A 1090 -38.35 -18.99 -8.22
CA THR A 1090 -38.18 -19.66 -9.52
C THR A 1090 -36.79 -19.53 -10.13
N GLN A 1091 -35.89 -18.70 -9.55
CA GLN A 1091 -34.54 -18.43 -10.05
C GLN A 1091 -34.51 -17.92 -11.51
N LEU A 1092 -35.54 -17.17 -11.90
CA LEU A 1092 -35.76 -16.66 -13.25
C LEU A 1092 -36.09 -15.17 -13.18
N CYS A 1093 -35.69 -14.44 -14.22
CA CYS A 1093 -36.17 -13.09 -14.46
C CYS A 1093 -37.62 -13.13 -14.95
N LYS A 1094 -38.49 -12.32 -14.35
CA LYS A 1094 -39.91 -12.20 -14.72
C LYS A 1094 -40.27 -10.76 -15.00
N ASP A 1095 -41.14 -10.55 -15.98
CA ASP A 1095 -41.54 -9.21 -16.42
C ASP A 1095 -42.21 -8.39 -15.30
N CYS A 1096 -41.95 -7.09 -15.31
CA CYS A 1096 -42.57 -6.13 -14.41
C CYS A 1096 -44.06 -5.88 -14.73
N HIS A 1097 -44.77 -5.26 -13.79
CA HIS A 1097 -46.10 -4.69 -14.08
C HIS A 1097 -45.98 -3.67 -15.23
N ALA A 1098 -46.99 -3.59 -16.11
CA ALA A 1098 -46.90 -2.86 -17.38
C ALA A 1098 -46.57 -1.36 -17.27
N ASP A 1099 -46.93 -0.73 -16.15
CA ASP A 1099 -46.66 0.68 -15.84
C ASP A 1099 -45.22 0.93 -15.32
N CYS A 1100 -44.57 -0.13 -14.84
CA CYS A 1100 -43.19 -0.09 -14.37
C CYS A 1100 -42.23 -0.22 -15.57
N ARG A 1101 -41.33 0.76 -15.76
CA ARG A 1101 -40.14 0.59 -16.61
C ARG A 1101 -39.02 -0.19 -15.91
N ARG A 1102 -39.01 -0.18 -14.58
CA ARG A 1102 -38.21 -1.07 -13.73
C ARG A 1102 -38.98 -1.45 -12.47
N CYS A 1103 -38.71 -2.62 -11.92
CA CYS A 1103 -39.36 -3.10 -10.69
C CYS A 1103 -38.44 -3.97 -9.82
N SER A 1104 -38.90 -4.28 -8.61
CA SER A 1104 -38.32 -5.25 -7.67
C SER A 1104 -39.24 -6.45 -7.40
N GLY A 1105 -40.32 -6.59 -8.16
CA GLY A 1105 -41.36 -7.60 -7.95
C GLY A 1105 -42.51 -7.47 -8.98
N PRO A 1106 -43.47 -8.42 -9.00
CA PRO A 1106 -44.50 -8.51 -10.03
C PRO A 1106 -45.66 -7.52 -9.88
N GLY A 1107 -45.77 -6.83 -8.74
CA GLY A 1107 -46.91 -5.98 -8.42
C GLY A 1107 -46.76 -4.54 -8.91
N LYS A 1108 -47.89 -3.84 -9.13
CA LYS A 1108 -47.89 -2.40 -9.42
C LYS A 1108 -47.24 -1.54 -8.33
N PHE A 1109 -47.14 -2.07 -7.10
CA PHE A 1109 -46.47 -1.48 -5.93
C PHE A 1109 -45.01 -1.92 -5.78
N SER A 1110 -44.40 -2.44 -6.86
CA SER A 1110 -43.01 -2.88 -6.89
C SER A 1110 -42.19 -2.11 -7.93
N CYS A 1111 -42.71 -1.02 -8.50
CA CYS A 1111 -41.99 -0.21 -9.48
C CYS A 1111 -40.81 0.56 -8.83
N THR A 1112 -39.69 0.61 -9.53
CA THR A 1112 -38.49 1.40 -9.21
C THR A 1112 -38.16 2.43 -10.30
N ALA A 1113 -38.78 2.32 -11.48
CA ALA A 1113 -38.87 3.36 -12.51
C ALA A 1113 -40.14 3.17 -13.35
N CYS A 1114 -40.62 4.21 -14.04
CA CYS A 1114 -41.92 4.23 -14.71
C CYS A 1114 -41.86 4.39 -16.23
N THR A 1115 -42.89 3.89 -16.92
CA THR A 1115 -43.11 4.13 -18.34
C THR A 1115 -43.68 5.54 -18.54
N LEU A 1116 -43.05 6.37 -19.39
CA LEU A 1116 -43.59 7.69 -19.74
C LEU A 1116 -45.02 7.57 -20.31
N PRO A 1117 -45.99 8.42 -19.90
CA PRO A 1117 -45.85 9.64 -19.10
C PRO A 1117 -46.13 9.46 -17.59
N LEU A 1118 -45.97 8.25 -17.04
CA LEU A 1118 -46.16 7.99 -15.60
C LEU A 1118 -44.89 8.32 -14.81
N HIS A 1119 -45.09 8.77 -13.58
CA HIS A 1119 -44.06 9.21 -12.64
C HIS A 1119 -44.06 8.33 -11.39
N LEU A 1120 -42.89 8.18 -10.76
CA LEU A 1120 -42.72 7.25 -9.64
C LEU A 1120 -43.18 7.87 -8.32
N ASP A 1121 -44.29 7.37 -7.80
CA ASP A 1121 -44.66 7.53 -6.39
C ASP A 1121 -43.72 6.70 -5.52
N LYS A 1122 -42.66 7.34 -5.02
CA LYS A 1122 -41.65 6.76 -4.13
C LYS A 1122 -42.18 6.39 -2.74
N LEU A 1123 -43.44 6.71 -2.41
CA LEU A 1123 -44.04 6.37 -1.12
C LEU A 1123 -44.75 5.01 -1.16
N ASN A 1124 -45.36 4.67 -2.30
CA ASN A 1124 -46.05 3.40 -2.52
C ASN A 1124 -45.39 2.50 -3.60
N ASN A 1125 -44.22 2.89 -4.12
CA ASN A 1125 -43.45 2.21 -5.17
C ASN A 1125 -44.29 1.85 -6.40
N GLN A 1126 -45.08 2.81 -6.88
CA GLN A 1126 -46.00 2.64 -8.00
C GLN A 1126 -45.84 3.76 -9.03
N CYS A 1127 -46.32 3.51 -10.24
CA CYS A 1127 -46.26 4.46 -11.35
C CYS A 1127 -47.62 5.11 -11.59
N VAL A 1128 -47.66 6.45 -11.48
CA VAL A 1128 -48.90 7.24 -11.46
C VAL A 1128 -48.75 8.52 -12.31
N PRO A 1129 -49.83 9.03 -12.92
CA PRO A 1129 -49.81 10.32 -13.59
C PRO A 1129 -49.66 11.49 -12.60
N CYS A 1130 -49.24 12.65 -13.13
CA CYS A 1130 -49.33 13.91 -12.40
C CYS A 1130 -50.80 14.33 -12.23
N CYS A 1131 -51.20 14.75 -11.03
CA CYS A 1131 -52.57 15.23 -10.77
C CYS A 1131 -52.86 16.51 -11.58
N ALA A 1132 -54.00 16.54 -12.28
CA ALA A 1132 -54.48 17.75 -12.94
C ALA A 1132 -54.91 18.82 -11.91
N GLY A 1133 -54.78 20.09 -12.29
CA GLY A 1133 -54.87 21.21 -11.35
C GLY A 1133 -56.29 21.54 -10.84
N ALA A 1134 -56.50 21.32 -9.54
CA ALA A 1134 -57.29 22.19 -8.67
C ALA A 1134 -58.83 22.31 -8.86
N GLU A 1135 -59.54 21.24 -9.24
CA GLU A 1135 -60.96 21.09 -8.87
C GLU A 1135 -61.20 19.87 -7.98
N LYS A 1136 -62.22 19.94 -7.11
CA LYS A 1136 -62.56 18.90 -6.15
C LYS A 1136 -63.54 17.90 -6.75
N SER A 1137 -63.14 16.65 -6.90
CA SER A 1137 -64.05 15.51 -6.77
C SER A 1137 -63.43 14.44 -5.87
N SER A 1138 -64.25 13.58 -5.29
CA SER A 1138 -63.85 12.67 -4.21
C SER A 1138 -64.03 11.21 -4.58
N GLU A 1139 -63.37 10.74 -5.65
CA GLU A 1139 -63.22 9.31 -5.93
C GLU A 1139 -61.99 9.02 -6.81
N SER A 1140 -61.08 8.20 -6.26
CA SER A 1140 -60.04 7.40 -6.94
C SER A 1140 -59.43 7.92 -8.27
N GLU A 1141 -58.61 8.97 -8.21
CA GLU A 1141 -57.44 9.08 -9.10
C GLU A 1141 -56.17 8.74 -8.30
N GLU A 1142 -55.48 7.67 -8.70
CA GLU A 1142 -54.12 7.38 -8.21
C GLU A 1142 -53.14 8.29 -8.98
N CYS A 1143 -52.97 9.53 -8.51
CA CYS A 1143 -52.08 10.53 -9.11
C CYS A 1143 -51.11 11.11 -8.06
N CYS A 1144 -49.99 11.71 -8.51
CA CYS A 1144 -49.05 12.41 -7.63
C CYS A 1144 -48.95 13.92 -7.92
N LEU A 1145 -48.57 14.71 -6.91
CA LEU A 1145 -48.25 16.13 -7.09
C LEU A 1145 -46.85 16.25 -7.70
N CYS A 1146 -46.77 16.48 -9.01
CA CYS A 1146 -45.48 16.62 -9.70
C CYS A 1146 -44.80 17.97 -9.45
N ASP A 1147 -43.47 17.95 -9.49
CA ASP A 1147 -42.59 19.10 -9.43
C ASP A 1147 -42.57 19.86 -10.78
N PRO A 1148 -42.79 21.19 -10.83
CA PRO A 1148 -42.87 21.92 -12.09
C PRO A 1148 -41.57 22.02 -12.91
N GLU A 1149 -40.40 21.83 -12.30
CA GLU A 1149 -39.10 21.99 -12.97
C GLU A 1149 -38.46 20.65 -13.35
N THR A 1150 -38.65 19.62 -12.52
CA THR A 1150 -38.06 18.28 -12.68
C THR A 1150 -39.06 17.21 -13.11
N GLY A 1151 -40.37 17.50 -13.05
CA GLY A 1151 -41.45 16.55 -13.35
C GLY A 1151 -41.61 15.40 -12.34
N GLY A 1152 -40.75 15.26 -11.34
CA GLY A 1152 -40.84 14.17 -10.35
C GLY A 1152 -41.96 14.38 -9.32
N CYS A 1153 -42.55 13.31 -8.78
CA CYS A 1153 -43.51 13.40 -7.68
C CYS A 1153 -42.87 14.08 -6.44
N ARG A 1154 -43.48 15.15 -5.91
CA ARG A 1154 -43.06 15.84 -4.69
C ARG A 1154 -43.56 15.11 -3.44
N ASN A 1155 -42.65 14.59 -2.63
CA ASN A 1155 -42.94 13.98 -1.33
C ASN A 1155 -43.27 15.03 -0.25
N SER A 1156 -44.37 15.78 -0.38
CA SER A 1156 -44.71 16.85 0.58
C SER A 1156 -46.20 17.26 0.70
N SER A 1157 -47.11 16.34 1.09
CA SER A 1157 -48.35 16.71 1.82
C SER A 1157 -49.06 15.55 2.55
N PRO A 1158 -49.89 15.84 3.59
CA PRO A 1158 -50.29 14.84 4.59
C PRO A 1158 -51.64 14.14 4.31
N ALA A 1159 -51.64 13.10 3.47
CA ALA A 1159 -52.76 12.15 3.40
C ALA A 1159 -52.32 10.76 2.85
N GLY A 1160 -51.79 9.89 3.71
CA GLY A 1160 -51.29 8.57 3.28
C GLY A 1160 -51.06 7.58 4.42
N LYS A 1161 -52.14 7.00 4.98
CA LYS A 1161 -52.01 5.86 5.90
C LYS A 1161 -51.63 4.61 5.10
N ARG A 1162 -50.62 3.86 5.55
CA ARG A 1162 -50.28 2.52 5.02
C ARG A 1162 -51.55 1.66 4.90
N ARG A 1163 -51.93 1.27 3.69
CA ARG A 1163 -52.88 0.16 3.47
C ARG A 1163 -52.08 -1.14 3.42
N VAL A 1164 -52.18 -1.95 4.46
CA VAL A 1164 -51.82 -3.38 4.36
C VAL A 1164 -52.97 -4.08 3.65
N PRO A 1165 -52.76 -4.83 2.56
CA PRO A 1165 -53.81 -5.64 1.95
C PRO A 1165 -54.25 -6.75 2.91
N GLY A 1166 -55.47 -6.66 3.43
CA GLY A 1166 -56.10 -7.74 4.17
C GLY A 1166 -56.68 -8.77 3.20
N THR A 1167 -56.29 -10.02 3.33
CA THR A 1167 -56.93 -11.14 2.64
C THR A 1167 -58.20 -11.56 3.38
N GLU A 1168 -59.38 -11.23 2.85
CA GLU A 1168 -60.62 -11.85 3.31
C GLU A 1168 -60.78 -13.24 2.67
N PHE A 1169 -60.75 -14.28 3.50
CA PHE A 1169 -61.53 -15.50 3.29
C PHE A 1169 -61.96 -16.03 4.67
N SER A 1170 -63.28 -16.16 4.87
CA SER A 1170 -63.85 -16.86 6.02
C SER A 1170 -63.78 -18.37 5.77
N PRO A 1171 -63.74 -19.19 6.83
CA PRO A 1171 -65.02 -19.79 7.24
C PRO A 1171 -65.26 -19.75 8.76
N GLU A 1172 -66.51 -20.06 9.13
CA GLU A 1172 -66.96 -20.30 10.49
C GLU A 1172 -66.50 -21.70 10.98
N GLU A 1173 -66.03 -21.82 12.23
CA GLU A 1173 -66.55 -22.77 13.25
C GLU A 1173 -65.70 -22.83 14.55
N MET A 1174 -66.43 -22.85 15.69
CA MET A 1174 -66.05 -23.40 17.02
C MET A 1174 -64.94 -22.77 17.90
N ILE A 1175 -65.06 -23.09 19.20
CA ILE A 1175 -64.48 -22.49 20.44
C ILE A 1175 -64.39 -23.66 21.47
N PRO A 1176 -63.57 -23.66 22.56
CA PRO A 1176 -62.42 -22.83 22.97
C PRO A 1176 -61.12 -23.67 22.76
N GLU A 1177 -60.02 -23.71 23.55
CA GLU A 1177 -59.49 -23.11 24.80
C GLU A 1177 -57.92 -23.12 24.67
N VAL A 1178 -56.99 -22.84 25.58
CA VAL A 1178 -56.88 -22.78 27.06
C VAL A 1178 -56.15 -21.51 27.51
N THR A 1179 -56.54 -21.01 28.68
CA THR A 1179 -55.92 -19.96 29.53
C THR A 1179 -54.37 -19.89 29.51
N GLN A 1180 -53.69 -18.74 29.37
CA GLN A 1180 -53.64 -17.49 30.19
C GLN A 1180 -52.38 -17.45 31.10
N ILE A 1181 -52.01 -16.25 31.59
CA ILE A 1181 -51.09 -15.94 32.72
C ILE A 1181 -49.59 -15.82 32.32
N PHE A 1182 -48.86 -14.70 32.54
CA PHE A 1182 -49.19 -13.30 32.91
C PHE A 1182 -48.58 -12.38 31.80
N ALA A 1183 -49.11 -11.23 31.36
CA ALA A 1183 -49.44 -9.96 32.08
C ALA A 1183 -48.21 -9.35 32.80
N ARG A 1184 -47.95 -8.04 32.92
CA ARG A 1184 -48.58 -6.73 32.57
C ARG A 1184 -47.46 -5.67 32.88
N ARG A 1185 -47.42 -4.38 32.47
CA ARG A 1185 -48.19 -3.49 31.56
C ARG A 1185 -47.33 -2.21 31.27
N GLU A 1186 -47.61 -1.38 30.24
CA GLU A 1186 -48.33 -0.06 30.29
C GLU A 1186 -48.06 0.82 31.54
N ASP A 1187 -48.04 2.16 31.50
CA ASP A 1187 -48.29 3.17 30.44
C ASP A 1187 -47.62 4.53 30.87
N SER A 1188 -47.14 5.43 30.00
CA SER A 1188 -47.81 6.39 29.07
C SER A 1188 -48.28 7.72 29.71
N ALA A 1189 -48.45 8.75 28.86
CA ALA A 1189 -49.07 10.07 29.10
C ALA A 1189 -48.37 11.10 30.04
N TYR A 1190 -48.65 12.42 30.01
CA TYR A 1190 -48.86 13.42 28.93
C TYR A 1190 -48.95 14.86 29.56
N VAL A 1191 -48.94 15.95 28.76
CA VAL A 1191 -49.38 17.35 29.07
C VAL A 1191 -48.48 18.30 29.93
N ALA A 1192 -47.85 19.24 29.22
CA ALA A 1192 -47.75 20.71 29.40
C ALA A 1192 -47.59 21.46 30.75
N VAL A 1193 -46.46 22.21 30.82
CA VAL A 1193 -46.30 23.67 31.13
C VAL A 1193 -47.03 24.31 32.35
N THR A 1194 -46.26 24.73 33.38
CA THR A 1194 -46.14 26.16 33.81
C THR A 1194 -45.08 26.40 34.92
N THR A 1195 -44.55 27.64 34.97
CA THR A 1195 -43.90 28.31 36.13
C THR A 1195 -42.90 27.55 37.01
N ALA A 1196 -41.60 27.61 36.69
CA ALA A 1196 -40.51 27.26 37.63
C ALA A 1196 -39.21 28.10 37.50
N THR A 1197 -39.09 28.96 36.46
CA THR A 1197 -37.83 29.60 36.07
C THR A 1197 -37.37 30.79 36.93
N ALA A 1198 -38.13 31.22 37.93
CA ALA A 1198 -37.85 32.43 38.71
C ALA A 1198 -36.97 32.21 39.97
N LEU A 1199 -37.00 31.02 40.60
CA LEU A 1199 -36.26 30.79 41.86
C LEU A 1199 -34.82 30.31 41.66
N ALA A 1200 -34.54 29.51 40.61
CA ALA A 1200 -33.22 28.92 40.39
C ALA A 1200 -32.12 29.98 40.17
N VAL A 1201 -32.43 31.03 39.40
CA VAL A 1201 -31.47 32.09 39.04
C VAL A 1201 -30.96 32.85 40.27
N ALA A 1202 -31.82 33.10 41.26
CA ALA A 1202 -31.46 33.82 42.48
C ALA A 1202 -30.42 33.05 43.34
N ILE A 1203 -30.46 31.71 43.32
CA ILE A 1203 -29.57 30.86 44.11
C ILE A 1203 -28.17 30.82 43.47
N CYS A 1204 -28.08 30.75 42.14
CA CYS A 1204 -26.79 30.71 41.43
C CYS A 1204 -25.95 31.98 41.65
N PHE A 1205 -26.54 33.17 41.60
CA PHE A 1205 -25.79 34.42 41.83
C PHE A 1205 -25.24 34.55 43.26
N ALA A 1206 -25.96 34.02 44.27
CA ALA A 1206 -25.47 33.98 45.65
C ALA A 1206 -24.23 33.08 45.81
N SER A 1207 -24.20 31.91 45.15
CA SER A 1207 -23.07 30.98 45.22
C SER A 1207 -21.79 31.51 44.52
N ILE A 1208 -21.93 32.22 43.39
CA ILE A 1208 -20.79 32.77 42.66
C ILE A 1208 -20.09 33.88 43.46
N ALA A 1209 -20.87 34.76 44.11
CA ALA A 1209 -20.32 35.82 44.97
C ALA A 1209 -19.54 35.24 46.17
N LEU A 1210 -20.00 34.13 46.75
CA LEU A 1210 -19.36 33.47 47.88
C LEU A 1210 -17.99 32.86 47.49
N PHE A 1211 -17.90 32.21 46.33
CA PHE A 1211 -16.64 31.64 45.83
C PHE A 1211 -15.59 32.71 45.51
N ALA A 1212 -16.00 33.84 44.93
CA ALA A 1212 -15.09 34.96 44.64
C ALA A 1212 -14.44 35.52 45.92
N ALA A 1213 -15.22 35.68 47.00
CA ALA A 1213 -14.71 36.14 48.29
C ALA A 1213 -13.69 35.17 48.91
N ILE A 1214 -13.96 33.85 48.83
CA ILE A 1214 -13.06 32.80 49.34
C ILE A 1214 -11.73 32.77 48.56
N PHE A 1215 -11.77 32.90 47.22
CA PHE A 1215 -10.56 32.87 46.40
C PHE A 1215 -9.62 34.04 46.67
N VAL A 1216 -10.16 35.26 46.86
CA VAL A 1216 -9.38 36.45 47.24
C VAL A 1216 -8.76 36.30 48.63
N ALA A 1217 -9.48 35.72 49.59
CA ALA A 1217 -8.95 35.44 50.93
C ALA A 1217 -7.77 34.44 50.90
N LEU A 1218 -7.87 33.38 50.10
CA LEU A 1218 -6.81 32.37 49.97
C LEU A 1218 -5.55 32.94 49.30
N GLN A 1219 -5.69 33.77 48.26
CA GLN A 1219 -4.53 34.45 47.65
C GLN A 1219 -3.83 35.42 48.62
N ALA A 1220 -4.59 36.09 49.51
CA ALA A 1220 -4.02 36.95 50.54
C ALA A 1220 -3.22 36.17 51.61
N MET A 1221 -3.64 34.95 51.95
CA MET A 1221 -2.94 34.09 52.92
C MET A 1221 -1.64 33.50 52.35
N SER A 1222 -1.62 33.14 51.06
CA SER A 1222 -0.42 32.56 50.43
C SER A 1222 0.77 33.53 50.31
N ARG A 1223 0.57 34.85 50.48
CA ARG A 1223 1.64 35.86 50.41
C ARG A 1223 2.19 36.29 51.79
N ARG A 1224 1.86 35.57 52.87
CA ARG A 1224 2.31 35.90 54.25
C ARG A 1224 3.15 34.84 54.96
N LYS A 1225 3.56 33.77 54.27
CA LYS A 1225 4.58 32.84 54.77
C LYS A 1225 5.90 33.00 54.01
N GLU A 1226 6.87 33.54 54.75
CA GLU A 1226 8.19 32.94 54.97
C GLU A 1226 9.09 32.74 53.72
N ALA A 1227 10.07 33.59 53.38
CA ALA A 1227 10.49 34.87 53.94
C ALA A 1227 11.01 34.90 55.41
N THR A 1228 11.41 33.76 56.02
CA THR A 1228 12.16 33.79 57.29
C THR A 1228 12.94 32.51 57.59
N MET A 1229 14.23 32.48 57.23
CA MET A 1229 15.38 31.86 57.93
C MET A 1229 16.59 31.89 56.97
N GLY A 1230 17.82 31.96 57.48
CA GLY A 1230 18.98 32.25 56.63
C GLY A 1230 20.29 31.59 57.07
N TYR A 1231 21.18 31.46 56.08
CA TYR A 1231 22.63 31.22 56.13
C TYR A 1231 23.23 30.37 57.27
N LYS A 1232 23.99 29.35 56.85
CA LYS A 1232 25.43 29.36 57.16
C LYS A 1232 26.28 28.76 56.05
N GLN A 1233 27.56 29.11 56.11
CA GLN A 1233 28.59 28.91 55.10
C GLN A 1233 29.69 28.02 55.69
N LEU A 1234 30.24 27.11 54.89
CA LEU A 1234 31.59 26.56 55.09
C LEU A 1234 32.17 26.16 53.73
N ALA A 1235 33.46 26.35 53.56
CA ALA A 1235 34.18 26.08 52.32
C ALA A 1235 35.41 25.24 52.62
N LEU A 1236 35.90 24.49 51.63
CA LEU A 1236 37.29 24.03 51.58
C LEU A 1236 37.70 23.82 50.12
N ARG A 1237 39.00 24.02 49.86
CA ARG A 1237 39.64 24.04 48.54
C ARG A 1237 41.07 23.52 48.73
N VAL A 1238 41.42 22.43 48.06
CA VAL A 1238 42.79 21.90 47.95
C VAL A 1238 43.00 21.45 46.50
N GLU A 1239 44.25 21.44 46.06
CA GLU A 1239 44.70 21.41 44.65
C GLU A 1239 45.16 20.00 44.18
N PRO A 1240 45.47 19.79 42.89
CA PRO A 1240 45.67 18.46 42.26
C PRO A 1240 47.14 17.99 42.30
N VAL A 1241 47.45 16.83 41.70
CA VAL A 1241 48.65 16.58 40.83
C VAL A 1241 48.70 15.14 40.27
N ASP A 1242 48.98 15.06 38.96
CA ASP A 1242 49.68 14.10 38.07
C ASP A 1242 49.48 12.55 38.04
N GLU A 1243 49.43 12.07 36.79
CA GLU A 1243 50.08 10.88 36.16
C GLU A 1243 50.23 9.53 36.89
N PHE A 1244 49.72 8.43 36.28
CA PHE A 1244 50.56 7.56 35.43
C PHE A 1244 49.74 6.61 34.51
N GLU A 1245 50.43 5.87 33.63
CA GLU A 1245 49.91 5.07 32.51
C GLU A 1245 49.52 3.60 32.82
N ALA A 1246 49.10 2.89 31.77
CA ALA A 1246 49.30 1.44 31.51
C ALA A 1246 48.21 0.40 31.91
N ASP A 1247 47.26 0.21 30.99
CA ASP A 1247 47.22 -0.95 30.03
C ASP A 1247 46.05 -1.96 30.05
N ASP A 1248 45.80 -2.49 28.85
CA ASP A 1248 44.93 -3.54 28.29
C ASP A 1248 43.92 -4.33 29.20
N THR A 1249 42.63 -4.31 28.84
CA THR A 1249 41.96 -5.47 28.17
C THR A 1249 40.49 -5.26 27.77
N THR A 1250 40.26 -5.26 26.45
CA THR A 1250 39.13 -5.84 25.67
C THR A 1250 37.76 -6.27 26.30
N GLN A 1251 36.69 -6.00 25.52
CA GLN A 1251 35.43 -6.78 25.36
C GLN A 1251 34.37 -6.76 26.50
N LEU A 1252 33.04 -6.90 26.24
CA LEU A 1252 32.17 -6.70 25.05
C LEU A 1252 30.69 -6.59 25.53
N MET A 1253 29.77 -6.12 24.67
CA MET A 1253 28.30 -6.00 24.87
C MET A 1253 27.89 -4.92 25.88
N THR A 1254 26.80 -4.17 25.68
CA THR A 1254 25.67 -4.29 24.73
C THR A 1254 25.52 -3.07 23.82
#